data_AF-A0A7K9MFP6-F1
#
_entry.id   AF-A0A7K9MFP6-F1
#
_cell.length_a   1.000
_cell.length_b   1.000
_cell.length_c   1.000
_cell.angle_alpha   90.00
_cell.angle_beta   90.00
_cell.angle_gamma   90.00
#
_symmetry.space_group_name_H-M   'P 1'
#
loop_
_entity.id
_entity.type
_entity.pdbx_description
1 polymer ?
#
loop_
_entity_poly.entity_id
_entity_poly.type
_entity_poly.pdbx_seq_one_letter_code
_entity_poly.pdbx_strand_id
1 'polypeptide(L)'
;AVPWMMLWLFCLLPSARAQTKIPLETVKSWADAFGGELYSIMTKYSGSLLLQKKYKDVEPTLKIEEVDGLELVKKFSEQMESMLRRKVEAVERLVEAAEDADLNHEYNSSLEFDYYNSVLINEKDENDNYVELGDEFILEPNEHFNNLLVNTTYSDIQLPTNVYNKDPDILNGVYMSEALNPIFVDNFERDPTLTWQYFGSSSGFFRLYPGIKWLPDENGVISFDCRNRGWYIQAATSPKDIVIIVDVSGSMKGLRMTIAKHTIVTILDTLGENDFVNIIAYNDYVHFIEPCFKGILVQADRDNREHFKQLVDELQAKGVGTVNKALTESFKILREFRDAGQGGLCNQAIMLITDGAVEDYEAVFEKYNWPDRKVRVFTYLIGREVTFAPNVKWIACNNKGYYTQISTLADVQENVMEYLHVLSRPMVINHDHDIIWTEAYMDSALFASQAQSLLLMTTVAMPVFSKKNETRSHGILLGVVGSDVPLRELLKLAPRYKLGVHGYAFLNTNNGYILSHPDLRPLYKEGKKLKPKPNYNSVDLSEVEWEDQDEILRTAMINGEMGYLSMDVKVPVDKGKRVLFLTNDYFFTDISGTPFSLGVVLSRGHGEYILLGNTSVEEGLHDLLQPDLSLANEWIYCITDIDPDHRKLSQLEAVIRFLTGEEPDLECDEELVQEVLFDAVVTAPMEAYWTTLALNMSMETEAGIEMAFLGTRAGLMRSALYVGSEKISNRKFLTRKDKESIFTMDHFPLWYRRAAEHPPGSFIYSIVSEDDSEGGGLPKVVTVSTAVAVSVDGKMGIAAAVGVQIKLELLQRKFWMAMQQCSALDGACPLSCQDDILNCFLIDNNGFIFVSKRPAETGKFFGAVDGAVMAQLLNMGMFRRVTMYDYQAMCKVHYHHHSGARPLLSPIYAFLAAVKWLISDFLIFLLEFNMSSFWHSDNLADAKAVFHHSHKHKKHDTLQPCDTEYPVFVYEPAIKETNGLIECGDCQKMFVAQQIASSNLLLLVTDAACDCSVFPPVLLDVKEVNLAHNASVKCERMRSQKLRRRPDTCHAFHPEENAQDCGGAAEVSVSPPLLLLPLALLLR
;
A
#
# COMPACT_ATOMS: atom_id res chain seq x y z
N ALA A 1 -18.99 -69.86 47.13
CA ALA A 1 -18.71 -68.47 46.72
C ALA A 1 -17.36 -68.37 46.00
N VAL A 2 -17.13 -69.23 45.00
CA VAL A 2 -15.87 -69.28 44.22
C VAL A 2 -16.06 -68.94 42.71
N PRO A 3 -17.27 -68.93 42.09
CA PRO A 3 -17.37 -68.55 40.69
C PRO A 3 -17.47 -67.03 40.45
N TRP A 4 -17.67 -66.22 41.50
CA TRP A 4 -17.73 -64.75 41.37
C TRP A 4 -16.35 -64.07 41.39
N MET A 5 -15.31 -64.73 41.93
CA MET A 5 -13.97 -64.15 42.01
C MET A 5 -13.17 -64.30 40.70
N MET A 6 -13.48 -65.31 39.88
CA MET A 6 -12.89 -65.49 38.56
C MET A 6 -13.46 -64.52 37.51
N LEU A 7 -14.70 -64.07 37.67
CA LEU A 7 -15.29 -63.04 36.79
C LEU A 7 -14.73 -61.63 37.07
N TRP A 8 -14.29 -61.36 38.30
CA TRP A 8 -13.61 -60.10 38.65
C TRP A 8 -12.14 -60.08 38.22
N LEU A 9 -11.43 -61.22 38.23
CA LEU A 9 -10.04 -61.27 37.75
C LEU A 9 -9.91 -61.14 36.22
N PHE A 10 -10.92 -61.54 35.44
CA PHE A 10 -10.93 -61.30 33.99
C PHE A 10 -11.26 -59.85 33.58
N CYS A 11 -11.82 -59.04 34.49
CA CYS A 11 -12.09 -57.62 34.25
C CYS A 11 -10.93 -56.68 34.66
N LEU A 12 -9.87 -57.20 35.29
CA LEU A 12 -8.71 -56.41 35.77
C LEU A 12 -7.41 -56.69 35.02
N LEU A 13 -7.44 -57.49 33.95
CA LEU A 13 -6.35 -57.48 32.97
C LEU A 13 -6.55 -56.22 32.10
N PRO A 14 -5.61 -55.26 32.07
CA PRO A 14 -5.62 -54.28 31.00
C PRO A 14 -5.58 -55.09 29.71
N SER A 15 -6.56 -54.89 28.81
CA SER A 15 -6.44 -55.48 27.49
C SER A 15 -5.15 -54.92 26.91
N ALA A 16 -4.10 -55.73 26.84
CA ALA A 16 -2.96 -55.43 26.01
C ALA A 16 -3.50 -55.41 24.58
N ARG A 17 -3.97 -54.23 24.14
CA ARG A 17 -4.40 -53.98 22.77
C ARG A 17 -3.21 -54.37 21.91
N ALA A 18 -3.42 -55.33 21.02
CA ALA A 18 -2.38 -55.77 20.10
C ALA A 18 -1.86 -54.55 19.33
N GLN A 19 -0.56 -54.27 19.46
CA GLN A 19 0.09 -53.19 18.72
C GLN A 19 -0.04 -53.45 17.21
N THR A 20 -0.68 -52.53 16.51
CA THR A 20 -0.77 -52.51 15.06
C THR A 20 0.60 -52.13 14.49
N LYS A 21 1.37 -53.12 14.04
CA LYS A 21 2.63 -52.88 13.33
C LYS A 21 2.32 -52.48 11.89
N ILE A 22 2.64 -51.25 11.51
CA ILE A 22 2.52 -50.76 10.13
C ILE A 22 3.80 -51.16 9.37
N PRO A 23 3.74 -52.08 8.38
CA PRO A 23 4.91 -52.47 7.60
C PRO A 23 5.33 -51.37 6.62
N LEU A 24 6.57 -50.91 6.73
CA LEU A 24 7.14 -49.85 5.89
C LEU A 24 7.14 -50.24 4.39
N GLU A 25 7.49 -51.49 4.07
CA GLU A 25 7.54 -51.97 2.68
C GLU A 25 6.18 -51.90 1.98
N THR A 26 5.08 -52.14 2.71
CA THR A 26 3.73 -52.05 2.18
C THR A 26 3.36 -50.59 1.86
N VAL A 27 3.66 -49.65 2.77
CA VAL A 27 3.40 -48.22 2.55
C VAL A 27 4.22 -47.69 1.37
N LYS A 28 5.46 -48.16 1.23
CA LYS A 28 6.32 -47.83 0.10
C LYS A 28 5.77 -48.34 -1.22
N SER A 29 5.35 -49.61 -1.27
CA SER A 29 4.68 -50.18 -2.44
C SER A 29 3.41 -49.42 -2.83
N TRP A 30 2.62 -48.95 -1.85
CA TRP A 30 1.44 -48.13 -2.11
C TRP A 30 1.79 -46.76 -2.69
N ALA A 31 2.82 -46.10 -2.13
CA ALA A 31 3.29 -44.81 -2.63
C ALA A 31 3.84 -44.91 -4.06
N ASP A 32 4.63 -45.94 -4.36
CA ASP A 32 5.20 -46.17 -5.69
C ASP A 32 4.14 -46.51 -6.73
N ALA A 33 3.17 -47.36 -6.38
CA ALA A 33 2.05 -47.71 -7.28
C ALA A 33 1.18 -46.48 -7.59
N PHE A 34 0.82 -45.71 -6.56
CA PHE A 34 0.03 -44.49 -6.72
C PHE A 34 0.78 -43.41 -7.52
N GLY A 35 2.06 -43.19 -7.20
CA GLY A 35 2.92 -42.23 -7.90
C GLY A 35 3.12 -42.57 -9.36
N GLY A 36 3.37 -43.84 -9.68
CA GLY A 36 3.52 -44.31 -11.06
C GLY A 36 2.26 -44.14 -11.90
N GLU A 37 1.10 -44.49 -11.35
CA GLU A 37 -0.20 -44.29 -12.03
C GLU A 37 -0.47 -42.80 -12.25
N LEU A 38 -0.31 -41.97 -11.22
CA LEU A 38 -0.50 -40.52 -11.32
C LEU A 38 0.42 -39.90 -12.37
N TYR A 39 1.71 -40.23 -12.34
CA TYR A 39 2.69 -39.73 -13.30
C TYR A 39 2.29 -40.08 -14.74
N SER A 40 1.85 -41.32 -14.99
CA SER A 40 1.40 -41.75 -16.33
C SER A 40 0.16 -41.00 -16.83
N ILE A 41 -0.81 -40.74 -15.95
CA ILE A 41 -2.02 -39.98 -16.28
C ILE A 41 -1.65 -38.52 -16.56
N MET A 42 -0.88 -37.89 -15.67
CA MET A 42 -0.54 -36.47 -15.80
C MET A 42 0.36 -36.21 -17.01
N THR A 43 1.33 -37.08 -17.32
CA THR A 43 2.15 -36.94 -18.54
C THR A 43 1.33 -37.07 -19.81
N LYS A 44 0.40 -38.05 -19.87
CA LYS A 44 -0.50 -38.26 -21.02
C LYS A 44 -1.39 -37.04 -21.27
N TYR A 45 -2.05 -36.52 -20.23
CA TYR A 45 -3.01 -35.43 -20.40
C TYR A 45 -2.38 -34.04 -20.48
N SER A 46 -1.24 -33.81 -19.81
CA SER A 46 -0.50 -32.57 -20.00
C SER A 46 0.11 -32.48 -21.40
N GLY A 47 0.61 -33.60 -21.94
CA GLY A 47 1.45 -33.59 -23.14
C GLY A 47 2.85 -33.03 -22.90
N SER A 48 3.30 -32.96 -21.64
CA SER A 48 4.64 -32.45 -21.25
C SER A 48 5.79 -33.14 -21.98
N LEU A 49 5.75 -34.47 -22.14
CA LEU A 49 6.76 -35.24 -22.87
C LEU A 49 6.76 -34.93 -24.38
N LEU A 50 5.58 -34.67 -24.96
CA LEU A 50 5.46 -34.27 -26.37
C LEU A 50 6.11 -32.90 -26.58
N LEU A 51 5.80 -31.94 -25.71
CA LEU A 51 6.37 -30.60 -25.77
C LEU A 51 7.89 -30.62 -25.58
N GLN A 52 8.38 -31.39 -24.61
CA GLN A 52 9.82 -31.56 -24.39
C GLN A 52 10.52 -32.15 -25.63
N LYS A 53 9.87 -33.10 -26.31
CA LYS A 53 10.40 -33.64 -27.57
C LYS A 53 10.44 -32.56 -28.66
N LYS A 54 9.40 -31.73 -28.76
CA LYS A 54 9.34 -30.65 -29.76
C LYS A 54 10.43 -29.61 -29.56
N TYR A 55 10.69 -29.17 -28.33
CA TYR A 55 11.82 -28.28 -28.05
C TYR A 55 13.18 -28.90 -28.40
N LYS A 56 13.33 -30.22 -28.23
CA LYS A 56 14.55 -30.94 -28.67
C LYS A 56 14.65 -31.04 -30.20
N ASP A 57 13.53 -31.18 -30.90
CA ASP A 57 13.53 -31.22 -32.37
C ASP A 57 13.99 -29.86 -32.97
N VAL A 58 13.70 -28.74 -32.29
CA VAL A 58 14.11 -27.37 -32.68
C VAL A 58 15.37 -26.87 -31.97
N GLU A 59 16.09 -27.75 -31.25
CA GLU A 59 17.36 -27.42 -30.57
C GLU A 59 18.38 -26.69 -31.45
N PRO A 60 18.57 -27.03 -32.76
CA PRO A 60 19.54 -26.33 -33.61
C PRO A 60 19.24 -24.86 -33.89
N THR A 61 17.99 -24.43 -33.74
CA THR A 61 17.56 -23.04 -33.94
C THR A 61 17.50 -22.24 -32.65
N LEU A 62 17.70 -22.91 -31.50
CA LEU A 62 17.67 -22.30 -30.18
C LEU A 62 19.04 -21.74 -29.79
N LYS A 63 19.03 -20.58 -29.14
CA LYS A 63 20.20 -19.99 -28.49
C LYS A 63 19.87 -19.72 -27.03
N ILE A 64 20.80 -20.03 -26.14
CA ILE A 64 20.70 -19.67 -24.73
C ILE A 64 21.70 -18.55 -24.45
N GLU A 65 21.18 -17.36 -24.20
CA GLU A 65 21.96 -16.17 -23.83
C GLU A 65 21.95 -15.98 -22.31
N GLU A 66 23.04 -15.43 -21.77
CA GLU A 66 23.19 -15.14 -20.35
C GLU A 66 22.96 -13.66 -20.12
N VAL A 67 22.10 -13.33 -19.15
CA VAL A 67 21.70 -11.95 -18.86
C VAL A 67 22.72 -11.33 -17.92
N ASP A 68 23.39 -10.27 -18.38
CA ASP A 68 24.16 -9.41 -17.48
C ASP A 68 23.20 -8.46 -16.74
N GLY A 69 23.00 -8.72 -15.45
CA GLY A 69 22.14 -7.90 -14.60
C GLY A 69 22.59 -6.45 -14.51
N LEU A 70 23.90 -6.17 -14.45
CA LEU A 70 24.41 -4.78 -14.31
C LEU A 70 24.15 -3.96 -15.57
N GLU A 71 24.38 -4.56 -16.74
CA GLU A 71 24.07 -3.92 -18.03
C GLU A 71 22.56 -3.66 -18.16
N LEU A 72 21.74 -4.63 -17.73
CA LEU A 72 20.28 -4.52 -17.78
C LEU A 72 19.75 -3.38 -16.89
N VAL A 73 20.21 -3.28 -15.64
CA VAL A 73 19.79 -2.19 -14.74
C VAL A 73 20.20 -0.84 -15.28
N LYS A 74 21.43 -0.73 -15.83
CA LYS A 74 21.90 0.51 -16.42
C LYS A 74 21.03 0.94 -17.60
N LYS A 75 20.69 0.01 -18.50
CA LYS A 75 19.80 0.26 -19.64
C LYS A 75 18.41 0.73 -19.18
N PHE A 76 17.84 0.08 -18.16
CA PHE A 76 16.55 0.49 -17.61
C PHE A 76 16.61 1.85 -16.91
N SER A 77 17.69 2.14 -16.17
CA SER A 77 17.90 3.45 -15.55
C SER A 77 17.98 4.56 -16.60
N GLU A 78 18.73 4.38 -17.69
CA GLU A 78 18.83 5.36 -18.78
C GLU A 78 17.48 5.61 -19.48
N GLN A 79 16.67 4.56 -19.67
CA GLN A 79 15.31 4.69 -20.23
C GLN A 79 14.36 5.44 -19.28
N MET A 80 14.40 5.12 -17.98
CA MET A 80 13.62 5.81 -16.96
C MET A 80 14.04 7.27 -16.81
N GLU A 81 15.34 7.56 -16.81
CA GLU A 81 15.89 8.93 -16.80
C GLU A 81 15.35 9.74 -17.98
N SER A 82 15.41 9.19 -19.20
CA SER A 82 14.90 9.87 -20.40
C SER A 82 13.40 10.15 -20.33
N MET A 83 12.61 9.21 -19.76
CA MET A 83 11.18 9.43 -19.56
C MET A 83 10.91 10.51 -18.51
N LEU A 84 11.54 10.43 -17.34
CA LEU A 84 11.35 11.39 -16.25
C LEU A 84 11.84 12.79 -16.63
N ARG A 85 12.94 12.90 -17.38
CA ARG A 85 13.43 14.19 -17.90
C ARG A 85 12.42 14.89 -18.80
N ARG A 86 11.74 14.14 -19.69
CA ARG A 86 10.65 14.73 -20.52
C ARG A 86 9.48 15.26 -19.67
N LYS A 87 9.20 14.63 -18.52
CA LYS A 87 8.19 15.12 -17.56
C LYS A 87 8.63 16.41 -16.88
N VAL A 88 9.89 16.49 -16.47
CA VAL A 88 10.50 17.71 -15.91
C VAL A 88 10.42 18.85 -16.93
N GLU A 89 10.84 18.63 -18.17
CA GLU A 89 10.78 19.63 -19.25
C GLU A 89 9.35 20.12 -19.54
N ALA A 90 8.33 19.29 -19.33
CA ALA A 90 6.93 19.69 -19.46
C ALA A 90 6.51 20.65 -18.32
N VAL A 91 6.95 20.39 -17.08
CA VAL A 91 6.71 21.24 -15.92
C VAL A 91 7.48 22.56 -16.02
N GLU A 92 8.75 22.53 -16.43
CA GLU A 92 9.55 23.73 -16.65
C GLU A 92 8.87 24.71 -17.60
N ARG A 93 8.36 24.22 -18.74
CA ARG A 93 7.62 25.05 -19.71
C ARG A 93 6.36 25.68 -19.12
N LEU A 94 5.67 24.96 -18.24
CA LEU A 94 4.48 25.48 -17.56
C LEU A 94 4.83 26.55 -16.51
N VAL A 95 5.94 26.37 -15.79
CA VAL A 95 6.45 27.38 -14.84
C VAL A 95 6.81 28.65 -15.60
N GLU A 96 7.61 28.56 -16.67
CA GLU A 96 7.98 29.71 -17.49
C GLU A 96 6.74 30.46 -18.01
N ALA A 97 5.76 29.73 -18.54
CA ALA A 97 4.51 30.31 -19.02
C ALA A 97 3.68 30.99 -17.92
N ALA A 98 3.64 30.42 -16.71
CA ALA A 98 2.91 30.99 -15.58
C ALA A 98 3.56 32.29 -15.08
N GLU A 99 4.90 32.32 -14.99
CA GLU A 99 5.64 33.50 -14.55
C GLU A 99 5.55 34.65 -15.57
N ASP A 100 5.62 34.32 -16.85
CA ASP A 100 5.46 35.30 -17.93
C ASP A 100 4.02 35.81 -18.02
N ALA A 101 3.02 34.97 -17.69
CA ALA A 101 1.63 35.40 -17.58
C ALA A 101 1.42 36.39 -16.42
N ASP A 102 1.99 36.13 -15.23
CA ASP A 102 1.93 37.07 -14.10
C ASP A 102 2.63 38.39 -14.44
N LEU A 103 3.82 38.33 -15.06
CA LEU A 103 4.59 39.52 -15.41
C LEU A 103 3.80 40.48 -16.30
N ASN A 104 2.98 39.95 -17.21
CA ASN A 104 2.15 40.72 -18.14
C ASN A 104 0.78 41.10 -17.56
N HIS A 105 0.37 40.52 -16.44
CA HIS A 105 -0.95 40.74 -15.83
C HIS A 105 -0.94 41.88 -14.80
N GLU A 106 -1.89 42.80 -14.92
CA GLU A 106 -2.16 43.86 -13.95
C GLU A 106 -3.43 43.56 -13.14
N TYR A 107 -3.36 43.75 -11.83
CA TYR A 107 -4.46 43.44 -10.93
C TYR A 107 -5.67 44.34 -11.15
N ASN A 108 -6.85 43.74 -11.34
CA ASN A 108 -8.11 44.46 -11.50
C ASN A 108 -9.19 43.95 -10.52
N SER A 109 -9.57 44.79 -9.56
CA SER A 109 -10.58 44.45 -8.55
C SER A 109 -12.01 44.33 -9.08
N SER A 110 -12.28 44.79 -10.31
CA SER A 110 -13.61 44.79 -10.95
C SER A 110 -13.69 43.87 -12.16
N LEU A 111 -12.78 42.89 -12.24
CA LEU A 111 -12.78 41.88 -13.29
C LEU A 111 -13.98 40.93 -13.11
N GLU A 112 -14.78 40.77 -14.16
CA GLU A 112 -15.78 39.71 -14.28
C GLU A 112 -15.26 38.72 -15.33
N PHE A 113 -15.04 37.46 -14.94
CA PHE A 113 -14.50 36.42 -15.80
C PHE A 113 -15.19 35.08 -15.51
N ASP A 114 -15.73 34.47 -16.56
CA ASP A 114 -16.37 33.17 -16.49
C ASP A 114 -15.37 32.05 -16.78
N TYR A 115 -15.41 30.99 -15.98
CA TYR A 115 -14.51 29.84 -16.10
C TYR A 115 -15.24 28.53 -15.79
N TYR A 116 -14.69 27.41 -16.25
CA TYR A 116 -15.26 26.09 -16.01
C TYR A 116 -14.99 25.60 -14.58
N ASN A 117 -16.01 25.59 -13.73
CA ASN A 117 -15.92 25.04 -12.38
C ASN A 117 -16.15 23.54 -12.39
N SER A 118 -15.16 22.76 -11.96
CA SER A 118 -15.13 21.30 -12.04
C SER A 118 -16.32 20.59 -11.37
N VAL A 119 -16.99 21.24 -10.42
CA VAL A 119 -18.15 20.70 -9.70
C VAL A 119 -19.46 20.99 -10.44
N LEU A 120 -19.59 22.22 -10.95
CA LEU A 120 -20.82 22.77 -11.54
C LEU A 120 -20.97 22.44 -13.03
N ILE A 121 -19.90 21.93 -13.66
CA ILE A 121 -19.93 21.49 -15.06
C ILE A 121 -21.11 20.57 -15.35
N ASN A 122 -21.82 20.85 -16.44
CA ASN A 122 -23.00 20.11 -16.92
C ASN A 122 -24.16 20.04 -15.91
N GLU A 123 -24.18 20.88 -14.88
CA GLU A 123 -25.34 21.00 -13.98
C GLU A 123 -26.37 21.96 -14.56
N LYS A 124 -27.64 21.57 -14.46
CA LYS A 124 -28.76 22.34 -14.97
C LYS A 124 -29.75 22.67 -13.86
N ASP A 125 -30.26 23.89 -13.89
CA ASP A 125 -31.31 24.37 -13.02
C ASP A 125 -32.68 23.74 -13.34
N GLU A 126 -33.67 23.99 -12.48
CA GLU A 126 -35.07 23.55 -12.67
C GLU A 126 -35.69 24.01 -14.01
N ASN A 127 -35.11 25.05 -14.62
CA ASN A 127 -35.53 25.62 -15.91
C ASN A 127 -34.75 25.05 -17.12
N ASP A 128 -33.94 24.00 -16.94
CA ASP A 128 -33.08 23.35 -17.97
C ASP A 128 -31.99 24.28 -18.57
N ASN A 129 -31.71 25.40 -17.90
CA ASN A 129 -30.55 26.26 -18.17
C ASN A 129 -29.34 25.77 -17.36
N TYR A 130 -28.14 25.96 -17.89
CA TYR A 130 -26.90 25.71 -17.17
C TYR A 130 -26.75 26.65 -15.97
N VAL A 131 -26.24 26.10 -14.86
CA VAL A 131 -25.93 26.86 -13.64
C VAL A 131 -24.81 27.87 -13.96
N GLU A 132 -24.75 28.99 -13.24
CA GLU A 132 -23.66 29.96 -13.37
C GLU A 132 -22.29 29.26 -13.15
N LEU A 133 -21.33 29.44 -14.08
CA LEU A 133 -20.04 28.70 -14.17
C LEU A 133 -20.13 27.20 -14.54
N GLY A 134 -21.33 26.71 -14.85
CA GLY A 134 -21.66 25.32 -15.18
C GLY A 134 -22.01 25.12 -16.65
N ASP A 135 -21.21 25.66 -17.56
CA ASP A 135 -21.42 25.54 -19.02
C ASP A 135 -21.28 24.10 -19.54
N GLU A 136 -21.68 23.90 -20.80
CA GLU A 136 -21.54 22.62 -21.49
C GLU A 136 -20.06 22.23 -21.64
N PHE A 137 -19.70 21.07 -21.09
CA PHE A 137 -18.35 20.52 -21.13
C PHE A 137 -18.41 19.06 -21.60
N ILE A 138 -17.89 18.80 -22.80
CA ILE A 138 -17.93 17.47 -23.41
C ILE A 138 -16.90 16.58 -22.72
N LEU A 139 -17.37 15.51 -22.09
CA LEU A 139 -16.53 14.53 -21.42
C LEU A 139 -16.58 13.19 -22.15
N GLU A 140 -15.42 12.68 -22.54
CA GLU A 140 -15.28 11.41 -23.24
C GLU A 140 -14.51 10.39 -22.38
N PRO A 141 -14.91 9.10 -22.37
CA PRO A 141 -14.18 8.08 -21.64
C PRO A 141 -12.83 7.81 -22.30
N ASN A 142 -11.74 7.88 -21.53
CA ASN A 142 -10.38 7.67 -22.03
C ASN A 142 -9.66 6.54 -21.28
N GLU A 143 -9.17 5.52 -22.00
CA GLU A 143 -8.48 4.36 -21.43
C GLU A 143 -7.18 4.73 -20.69
N HIS A 144 -6.43 5.72 -21.18
CA HIS A 144 -5.21 6.21 -20.52
C HIS A 144 -5.47 6.69 -19.08
N PHE A 145 -6.67 7.24 -18.86
CA PHE A 145 -7.17 7.67 -17.56
C PHE A 145 -8.12 6.63 -16.94
N ASN A 146 -7.92 5.33 -17.18
CA ASN A 146 -8.75 4.24 -16.65
C ASN A 146 -10.25 4.33 -17.01
N ASN A 147 -10.58 4.77 -18.22
CA ASN A 147 -11.96 5.01 -18.69
C ASN A 147 -12.70 6.11 -17.92
N LEU A 148 -11.97 7.03 -17.28
CA LEU A 148 -12.55 8.25 -16.73
C LEU A 148 -13.05 9.15 -17.86
N LEU A 149 -14.15 9.85 -17.56
CA LEU A 149 -14.75 10.86 -18.41
C LEU A 149 -13.91 12.14 -18.31
N VAL A 150 -13.12 12.42 -19.35
CA VAL A 150 -12.17 13.54 -19.39
C VAL A 150 -12.40 14.41 -20.63
N ASN A 151 -11.97 15.66 -20.57
CA ASN A 151 -11.92 16.55 -21.72
C ASN A 151 -10.46 16.92 -22.04
N THR A 152 -9.97 16.46 -23.18
CA THR A 152 -8.60 16.70 -23.64
C THR A 152 -8.39 18.05 -24.31
N THR A 153 -9.43 18.89 -24.44
CA THR A 153 -9.33 20.19 -25.12
C THR A 153 -9.19 21.37 -24.16
N TYR A 154 -9.79 21.30 -22.98
CA TYR A 154 -9.80 22.39 -22.00
C TYR A 154 -9.48 21.88 -20.60
N SER A 155 -8.84 22.74 -19.80
CA SER A 155 -8.69 22.55 -18.35
C SER A 155 -9.97 22.93 -17.60
N ASP A 156 -10.15 22.40 -16.40
CA ASP A 156 -11.14 22.84 -15.42
C ASP A 156 -10.48 23.47 -14.18
N ILE A 157 -11.30 24.10 -13.33
CA ILE A 157 -10.85 24.72 -12.08
C ILE A 157 -11.67 24.18 -10.91
N GLN A 158 -10.96 23.67 -9.91
CA GLN A 158 -11.50 23.23 -8.64
C GLN A 158 -11.22 24.29 -7.56
N LEU A 159 -12.23 24.55 -6.74
CA LEU A 159 -12.10 25.38 -5.54
C LEU A 159 -12.51 24.59 -4.30
N PRO A 160 -11.81 24.76 -3.17
CA PRO A 160 -12.21 24.15 -1.91
C PRO A 160 -13.46 24.86 -1.36
N THR A 161 -14.23 24.18 -0.51
CA THR A 161 -15.55 24.66 -0.04
C THR A 161 -15.46 25.94 0.81
N ASN A 162 -14.31 26.23 1.42
CA ASN A 162 -14.06 27.43 2.23
C ASN A 162 -13.75 28.68 1.41
N VAL A 163 -13.54 28.56 0.10
CA VAL A 163 -13.07 29.64 -0.77
C VAL A 163 -14.20 30.15 -1.66
N TYR A 164 -14.35 31.47 -1.75
CA TYR A 164 -15.42 32.11 -2.51
C TYR A 164 -15.05 32.30 -3.98
N ASN A 165 -15.84 31.75 -4.90
CA ASN A 165 -15.56 31.74 -6.34
C ASN A 165 -15.47 33.11 -7.01
N LYS A 166 -16.13 34.16 -6.48
CA LYS A 166 -16.10 35.53 -7.04
C LYS A 166 -15.16 36.47 -6.29
N ASP A 167 -14.24 35.94 -5.48
CA ASP A 167 -13.19 36.76 -4.88
C ASP A 167 -12.32 37.39 -5.97
N PRO A 168 -12.12 38.72 -5.98
CA PRO A 168 -11.26 39.39 -6.96
C PRO A 168 -9.86 38.77 -7.08
N ASP A 169 -9.27 38.31 -5.97
CA ASP A 169 -7.92 37.73 -5.97
C ASP A 169 -7.88 36.41 -6.74
N ILE A 170 -8.95 35.63 -6.65
CA ILE A 170 -9.12 34.37 -7.36
C ILE A 170 -9.42 34.62 -8.83
N LEU A 171 -10.34 35.52 -9.15
CA LEU A 171 -10.69 35.84 -10.53
C LEU A 171 -9.46 36.34 -11.32
N ASN A 172 -8.62 37.18 -10.70
CA ASN A 172 -7.37 37.62 -11.31
C ASN A 172 -6.40 36.46 -11.52
N GLY A 173 -6.24 35.58 -10.53
CA GLY A 173 -5.38 34.41 -10.64
C GLY A 173 -5.86 33.41 -11.70
N VAL A 174 -7.18 33.17 -11.76
CA VAL A 174 -7.83 32.31 -12.75
C VAL A 174 -7.64 32.87 -14.16
N TYR A 175 -7.88 34.16 -14.35
CA TYR A 175 -7.67 34.84 -15.62
C TYR A 175 -6.21 34.76 -16.09
N MET A 176 -5.25 35.06 -15.20
CA MET A 176 -3.83 34.92 -15.48
C MET A 176 -3.47 33.48 -15.87
N SER A 177 -4.02 32.51 -15.14
CA SER A 177 -3.73 31.10 -15.38
C SER A 177 -4.20 30.63 -16.75
N GLU A 178 -5.17 31.31 -17.40
CA GLU A 178 -5.74 30.94 -18.71
C GLU A 178 -4.66 30.64 -19.76
N ALA A 179 -3.57 31.42 -19.75
CA ALA A 179 -2.41 31.28 -20.64
C ALA A 179 -1.75 29.88 -20.62
N LEU A 180 -1.99 29.07 -19.59
CA LEU A 180 -1.47 27.71 -19.47
C LEU A 180 -2.19 26.69 -20.36
N ASN A 181 -3.43 26.95 -20.79
CA ASN A 181 -4.22 26.04 -21.63
C ASN A 181 -3.49 25.55 -22.90
N PRO A 182 -2.96 26.44 -23.77
CA PRO A 182 -2.25 26.00 -24.97
C PRO A 182 -1.00 25.18 -24.65
N ILE A 183 -0.32 25.47 -23.53
CA ILE A 183 0.87 24.73 -23.11
C ILE A 183 0.52 23.34 -22.60
N PHE A 184 -0.59 23.20 -21.85
CA PHE A 184 -1.08 21.89 -21.42
C PHE A 184 -1.36 20.95 -22.61
N VAL A 185 -2.01 21.48 -23.65
CA VAL A 185 -2.32 20.72 -24.87
C VAL A 185 -1.04 20.37 -25.64
N ASP A 186 -0.15 21.34 -25.90
CA ASP A 186 1.14 21.10 -26.58
C ASP A 186 2.02 20.10 -25.82
N ASN A 187 2.01 20.13 -24.47
CA ASN A 187 2.70 19.14 -23.65
C ASN A 187 2.16 17.72 -23.90
N PHE A 188 0.84 17.57 -23.89
CA PHE A 188 0.18 16.27 -24.09
C PHE A 188 0.35 15.74 -25.51
N GLU A 189 0.34 16.60 -26.53
CA GLU A 189 0.61 16.21 -27.92
C GLU A 189 2.07 15.76 -28.12
N ARG A 190 3.03 16.37 -27.43
CA ARG A 190 4.45 15.97 -27.48
C ARG A 190 4.73 14.69 -26.71
N ASP A 191 4.08 14.51 -25.57
CA ASP A 191 4.23 13.32 -24.73
C ASP A 191 2.87 12.76 -24.29
N PRO A 192 2.29 11.86 -25.09
CA PRO A 192 1.00 11.22 -24.81
C PRO A 192 0.99 10.36 -23.54
N THR A 193 2.16 10.05 -22.96
CA THR A 193 2.26 9.30 -21.70
C THR A 193 2.03 10.20 -20.47
N LEU A 194 1.92 11.52 -20.64
CA LEU A 194 1.56 12.45 -19.55
C LEU A 194 0.16 12.13 -19.02
N THR A 195 0.01 12.15 -17.70
CA THR A 195 -1.31 11.99 -17.08
C THR A 195 -1.91 13.33 -16.72
N TRP A 196 -1.83 13.72 -15.44
CA TRP A 196 -2.35 14.98 -14.94
C TRP A 196 -1.26 16.04 -15.02
N GLN A 197 -1.66 17.22 -15.48
CA GLN A 197 -0.89 18.45 -15.41
C GLN A 197 -1.74 19.47 -14.65
N TYR A 198 -1.15 20.18 -13.71
CA TYR A 198 -1.92 21.12 -12.90
C TYR A 198 -1.10 22.28 -12.35
N PHE A 199 -1.83 23.35 -12.02
CA PHE A 199 -1.33 24.51 -11.31
C PHE A 199 -2.16 24.72 -10.04
N GLY A 200 -1.52 24.59 -8.88
CA GLY A 200 -2.11 24.95 -7.59
C GLY A 200 -1.70 26.36 -7.22
N SER A 201 -2.67 27.26 -7.04
CA SER A 201 -2.38 28.65 -6.66
C SER A 201 -2.22 28.81 -5.15
N SER A 202 -1.46 29.83 -4.73
CA SER A 202 -1.40 30.28 -3.34
C SER A 202 -2.74 30.78 -2.80
N SER A 203 -3.63 31.28 -3.67
CA SER A 203 -5.00 31.68 -3.30
C SER A 203 -5.97 30.50 -3.14
N GLY A 204 -5.54 29.27 -3.42
CA GLY A 204 -6.27 28.04 -3.13
C GLY A 204 -7.09 27.45 -4.28
N PHE A 205 -7.22 28.13 -5.42
CA PHE A 205 -7.81 27.50 -6.61
C PHE A 205 -6.81 26.53 -7.27
N PHE A 206 -7.35 25.46 -7.86
CA PHE A 206 -6.59 24.39 -8.49
C PHE A 206 -7.02 24.22 -9.94
N ARG A 207 -6.11 24.44 -10.89
CA ARG A 207 -6.36 24.26 -12.33
C ARG A 207 -5.83 22.91 -12.77
N LEU A 208 -6.67 22.08 -13.39
CA LEU A 208 -6.32 20.71 -13.78
C LEU A 208 -6.55 20.49 -15.27
N TYR A 209 -5.63 19.74 -15.89
CA TYR A 209 -5.73 19.28 -17.27
C TYR A 209 -5.34 17.80 -17.38
N PRO A 210 -6.08 16.99 -18.18
CA PRO A 210 -7.35 17.31 -18.84
C PRO A 210 -8.49 17.59 -17.84
N GLY A 211 -9.49 18.38 -18.24
CA GLY A 211 -10.59 18.75 -17.33
C GLY A 211 -11.55 17.59 -17.06
N ILE A 212 -12.11 17.54 -15.84
CA ILE A 212 -12.99 16.44 -15.40
C ILE A 212 -14.18 16.96 -14.58
N LYS A 213 -15.18 16.11 -14.33
CA LYS A 213 -16.23 16.44 -13.36
C LYS A 213 -15.89 15.91 -11.97
N TRP A 214 -15.81 16.80 -10.99
CA TRP A 214 -15.60 16.44 -9.58
C TRP A 214 -16.93 16.10 -8.92
N LEU A 215 -16.93 15.02 -8.12
CA LEU A 215 -18.11 14.59 -7.36
C LEU A 215 -17.89 14.91 -5.88
N PRO A 216 -18.77 15.71 -5.25
CA PRO A 216 -18.67 15.96 -3.82
C PRO A 216 -19.01 14.70 -3.01
N ASP A 217 -18.54 14.65 -1.76
CA ASP A 217 -18.82 13.54 -0.84
C ASP A 217 -20.33 13.39 -0.54
N GLU A 218 -20.75 12.31 0.15
CA GLU A 218 -22.15 12.08 0.56
C GLU A 218 -22.78 13.27 1.31
N ASN A 219 -21.96 14.13 1.92
CA ASN A 219 -22.37 15.34 2.64
C ASN A 219 -22.34 16.63 1.80
N GLY A 220 -22.01 16.56 0.51
CA GLY A 220 -21.88 17.72 -0.38
C GLY A 220 -20.62 18.56 -0.16
N VAL A 221 -19.63 18.05 0.57
CA VAL A 221 -18.39 18.78 0.92
C VAL A 221 -17.24 18.27 0.06
N ILE A 222 -16.37 19.19 -0.37
CA ILE A 222 -15.13 18.87 -1.08
C ILE A 222 -13.98 19.07 -0.10
N SER A 223 -13.34 17.97 0.29
CA SER A 223 -12.23 17.96 1.23
C SER A 223 -10.87 18.28 0.59
N PHE A 224 -10.82 18.46 -0.73
CA PHE A 224 -9.57 18.72 -1.46
C PHE A 224 -9.19 20.21 -1.42
N ASP A 225 -8.02 20.49 -0.86
CA ASP A 225 -7.28 21.75 -0.97
C ASP A 225 -5.88 21.42 -1.51
N CYS A 226 -5.43 22.12 -2.56
CA CYS A 226 -4.13 21.89 -3.19
C CYS A 226 -2.96 22.28 -2.28
N ARG A 227 -3.14 23.28 -1.40
CA ARG A 227 -2.08 23.84 -0.53
C ARG A 227 -1.66 22.88 0.58
N ASN A 228 -2.55 21.96 0.96
CA ASN A 228 -2.29 20.95 1.98
C ASN A 228 -1.59 19.70 1.42
N ARG A 229 -1.33 19.64 0.11
CA ARG A 229 -0.77 18.45 -0.54
C ARG A 229 0.74 18.39 -0.39
N GLY A 230 1.26 17.17 -0.26
CA GLY A 230 2.70 16.93 -0.12
C GLY A 230 3.52 17.56 -1.25
N TRP A 231 3.08 17.41 -2.50
CA TRP A 231 3.75 18.02 -3.67
C TRP A 231 3.80 19.55 -3.60
N TYR A 232 2.75 20.20 -3.11
CA TYR A 232 2.71 21.66 -2.98
C TYR A 232 3.66 22.12 -1.88
N ILE A 233 3.59 21.49 -0.70
CA ILE A 233 4.36 21.88 0.48
C ILE A 233 5.86 21.65 0.27
N GLN A 234 6.23 20.49 -0.30
CA GLN A 234 7.63 20.15 -0.53
C GLN A 234 8.27 21.03 -1.61
N ALA A 235 7.51 21.45 -2.64
CA ALA A 235 8.00 22.38 -3.66
C ALA A 235 8.03 23.84 -3.18
N ALA A 236 7.09 24.24 -2.31
CA ALA A 236 7.01 25.59 -1.78
C ALA A 236 8.06 25.88 -0.68
N THR A 237 8.56 24.86 0.03
CA THR A 237 9.43 25.06 1.21
C THR A 237 10.59 24.08 1.28
N SER A 238 11.75 24.54 1.75
CA SER A 238 12.90 23.67 2.06
C SER A 238 12.70 22.92 3.39
N PRO A 239 13.43 21.81 3.62
CA PRO A 239 13.32 21.00 4.85
C PRO A 239 13.45 21.82 6.13
N LYS A 240 12.70 21.44 7.17
CA LYS A 240 12.56 22.23 8.41
C LYS A 240 12.66 21.41 9.69
N ASP A 241 13.39 21.95 10.65
CA ASP A 241 13.54 21.46 12.03
C ASP A 241 12.68 22.35 12.95
N ILE A 242 11.53 21.83 13.41
CA ILE A 242 10.51 22.59 14.14
C ILE A 242 10.38 22.12 15.60
N VAL A 243 10.28 23.08 16.51
CA VAL A 243 9.80 22.83 17.88
C VAL A 243 8.46 23.53 18.08
N ILE A 244 7.41 22.74 18.34
CA ILE A 244 6.06 23.25 18.63
C ILE A 244 5.94 23.43 20.15
N ILE A 245 5.69 24.65 20.58
CA ILE A 245 5.51 25.03 21.99
C ILE A 245 4.03 25.32 22.24
N VAL A 246 3.42 24.61 23.19
CA VAL A 246 1.98 24.68 23.46
C VAL A 246 1.74 25.11 24.90
N ASP A 247 0.93 26.16 25.07
CA ASP A 247 0.45 26.61 26.36
C ASP A 247 -0.60 25.64 26.93
N VAL A 248 -0.30 25.00 28.07
CA VAL A 248 -1.25 24.17 28.81
C VAL A 248 -1.64 24.79 30.15
N SER A 249 -1.50 26.10 30.30
CA SER A 249 -1.94 26.82 31.49
C SER A 249 -3.46 26.81 31.65
N GLY A 250 -3.94 27.15 32.85
CA GLY A 250 -5.36 27.14 33.19
C GLY A 250 -6.24 28.05 32.32
N SER A 251 -5.69 29.10 31.70
CA SER A 251 -6.43 30.02 30.81
C SER A 251 -6.84 29.37 29.49
N MET A 252 -6.10 28.36 29.05
CA MET A 252 -6.38 27.60 27.83
C MET A 252 -7.57 26.63 27.97
N LYS A 253 -8.18 26.50 29.16
CA LYS A 253 -9.27 25.54 29.40
C LYS A 253 -10.50 25.80 28.52
N GLY A 254 -11.09 24.74 27.97
CA GLY A 254 -12.31 24.81 27.17
C GLY A 254 -12.01 24.96 25.68
N LEU A 255 -12.67 25.91 25.00
CA LEU A 255 -12.58 26.10 23.55
C LEU A 255 -11.15 26.40 23.08
N ARG A 256 -10.37 27.16 23.86
CA ARG A 256 -8.98 27.54 23.50
C ARG A 256 -8.09 26.31 23.35
N MET A 257 -8.16 25.35 24.28
CA MET A 257 -7.42 24.08 24.16
C MET A 257 -7.89 23.26 22.95
N THR A 258 -9.19 23.23 22.66
CA THR A 258 -9.69 22.53 21.46
C THR A 258 -9.15 23.16 20.18
N ILE A 259 -9.13 24.49 20.08
CA ILE A 259 -8.54 25.20 18.94
C ILE A 259 -7.03 24.90 18.88
N ALA A 260 -6.31 25.00 19.99
CA ALA A 260 -4.87 24.72 20.04
C ALA A 260 -4.54 23.28 19.60
N LYS A 261 -5.30 22.29 20.06
CA LYS A 261 -5.18 20.90 19.60
C LYS A 261 -5.36 20.79 18.09
N HIS A 262 -6.42 21.40 17.55
CA HIS A 262 -6.66 21.40 16.11
C HIS A 262 -5.54 22.10 15.34
N THR A 263 -5.03 23.23 15.83
CA THR A 263 -3.88 23.94 15.24
C THR A 263 -2.63 23.05 15.19
N ILE A 264 -2.33 22.31 16.26
CA ILE A 264 -1.18 21.38 16.28
C ILE A 264 -1.36 20.28 15.25
N VAL A 265 -2.56 19.68 15.17
CA VAL A 265 -2.86 18.64 14.17
C VAL A 265 -2.68 19.18 12.75
N THR A 266 -3.21 20.37 12.45
CA THR A 266 -3.05 21.01 11.15
C THR A 266 -1.59 21.32 10.83
N ILE A 267 -0.78 21.77 11.81
CA ILE A 267 0.66 21.97 11.62
C ILE A 267 1.35 20.63 11.31
N LEU A 268 1.05 19.56 12.06
CA LEU A 268 1.63 18.24 11.80
C LEU A 268 1.30 17.70 10.41
N ASP A 269 0.09 17.99 9.90
CA ASP A 269 -0.31 17.62 8.54
C ASP A 269 0.51 18.35 7.45
N THR A 270 1.09 19.52 7.76
CA THR A 270 1.97 20.26 6.84
C THR A 270 3.43 19.82 6.85
N LEU A 271 3.81 18.87 7.70
CA LEU A 271 5.19 18.39 7.77
C LEU A 271 5.39 17.23 6.79
N GLY A 272 6.47 17.31 6.01
CA GLY A 272 6.91 16.24 5.11
C GLY A 272 7.89 15.29 5.81
N GLU A 273 8.27 14.23 5.10
CA GLU A 273 9.18 13.21 5.64
C GLU A 273 10.61 13.71 5.85
N ASN A 274 11.01 14.78 5.15
CA ASN A 274 12.31 15.42 5.32
C ASN A 274 12.39 16.35 6.54
N ASP A 275 11.27 16.58 7.22
CA ASP A 275 11.15 17.51 8.34
C ASP A 275 11.33 16.81 9.69
N PHE A 276 11.78 17.57 10.69
CA PHE A 276 11.97 17.09 12.04
C PHE A 276 11.12 17.90 13.01
N VAL A 277 10.46 17.21 13.95
CA VAL A 277 9.53 17.84 14.89
C VAL A 277 9.70 17.31 16.30
N ASN A 278 9.45 18.17 17.28
CA ASN A 278 9.14 17.77 18.64
C ASN A 278 8.11 18.75 19.24
N ILE A 279 7.29 18.27 20.17
CA ILE A 279 6.22 19.05 20.78
C ILE A 279 6.44 19.15 22.29
N ILE A 280 6.45 20.40 22.76
CA ILE A 280 6.69 20.76 24.15
C ILE A 280 5.45 21.46 24.69
N ALA A 281 4.85 20.89 25.73
CA ALA A 281 3.79 21.53 26.50
C ALA A 281 4.38 22.25 27.72
N TYR A 282 3.92 23.47 28.01
CA TYR A 282 4.42 24.22 29.16
C TYR A 282 3.32 24.74 30.07
N ASN A 283 3.62 24.71 31.37
CA ASN A 283 2.91 25.41 32.43
C ASN A 283 3.96 26.00 33.41
N ASP A 284 3.93 25.61 34.68
CA ASP A 284 4.97 25.94 35.66
C ASP A 284 6.29 25.20 35.33
N TYR A 285 6.18 24.08 34.62
CA TYR A 285 7.27 23.23 34.15
C TYR A 285 7.15 22.97 32.63
N VAL A 286 8.26 22.51 32.06
CA VAL A 286 8.33 22.08 30.66
C VAL A 286 8.10 20.58 30.60
N HIS A 287 7.08 20.16 29.85
CA HIS A 287 6.70 18.78 29.66
C HIS A 287 6.84 18.40 28.18
N PHE A 288 7.62 17.35 27.90
CA PHE A 288 7.62 16.73 26.58
C PHE A 288 6.36 15.89 26.45
N ILE A 289 5.64 16.03 25.33
CA ILE A 289 4.42 15.24 25.09
C ILE A 289 4.75 13.75 25.09
N GLU A 290 5.85 13.38 24.42
CA GLU A 290 6.41 12.04 24.45
C GLU A 290 7.71 12.03 25.29
N PRO A 291 7.72 11.41 26.49
CA PRO A 291 8.91 11.30 27.33
C PRO A 291 10.11 10.68 26.61
N CYS A 292 9.87 9.78 25.65
CA CYS A 292 10.92 9.17 24.85
C CYS A 292 11.66 10.17 23.95
N PHE A 293 11.09 11.32 23.60
CA PHE A 293 11.75 12.32 22.74
C PHE A 293 12.34 13.49 23.51
N LYS A 294 12.64 13.28 24.80
CA LYS A 294 13.27 14.31 25.63
C LYS A 294 14.62 14.74 25.07
N GLY A 295 14.70 15.99 24.62
CA GLY A 295 15.94 16.62 24.17
C GLY A 295 16.35 16.30 22.72
N ILE A 296 15.52 15.58 21.96
CA ILE A 296 15.82 15.19 20.57
C ILE A 296 14.67 15.63 19.65
N LEU A 297 14.97 15.84 18.36
CA LEU A 297 13.93 15.97 17.33
C LEU A 297 13.78 14.62 16.61
N VAL A 298 12.55 14.28 16.26
CA VAL A 298 12.25 13.06 15.49
C VAL A 298 11.77 13.42 14.10
N GLN A 299 12.00 12.53 13.15
CA GLN A 299 11.52 12.70 11.79
C GLN A 299 9.99 12.71 11.78
N ALA A 300 9.39 13.60 10.98
CA ALA A 300 7.95 13.76 10.86
C ALA A 300 7.32 12.68 9.96
N ASP A 301 7.72 11.42 10.14
CA ASP A 301 7.12 10.27 9.46
C ASP A 301 5.64 10.15 9.81
N ARG A 302 4.87 9.48 8.95
CA ARG A 302 3.43 9.32 9.17
C ARG A 302 3.11 8.65 10.51
N ASP A 303 3.87 7.62 10.88
CA ASP A 303 3.69 6.91 12.15
C ASP A 303 3.99 7.81 13.37
N ASN A 304 5.06 8.61 13.30
CA ASN A 304 5.41 9.56 14.36
C ASN A 304 4.36 10.68 14.47
N ARG A 305 3.88 11.20 13.34
CA ARG A 305 2.82 12.22 13.30
C ARG A 305 1.51 11.71 13.89
N GLU A 306 1.05 10.52 13.50
CA GLU A 306 -0.16 9.92 14.06
C GLU A 306 -0.02 9.61 15.57
N HIS A 307 1.16 9.17 16.01
CA HIS A 307 1.46 9.00 17.44
C HIS A 307 1.38 10.34 18.19
N PHE A 308 1.94 11.42 17.65
CA PHE A 308 1.81 12.75 18.23
C PHE A 308 0.36 13.24 18.29
N LYS A 309 -0.45 13.01 17.24
CA LYS A 309 -1.87 13.39 17.22
C LYS A 309 -2.65 12.72 18.36
N GLN A 310 -2.40 11.43 18.61
CA GLN A 310 -3.01 10.70 19.73
C GLN A 310 -2.65 11.31 21.08
N LEU A 311 -1.38 11.68 21.29
CA LEU A 311 -0.93 12.29 22.54
C LEU A 311 -1.44 13.73 22.71
N VAL A 312 -1.58 14.49 21.62
CA VAL A 312 -2.13 15.85 21.62
C VAL A 312 -3.60 15.84 22.07
N ASP A 313 -4.37 14.82 21.67
CA ASP A 313 -5.76 14.66 22.10
C ASP A 313 -5.90 14.45 23.62
N GLU A 314 -4.89 13.89 24.28
CA GLU A 314 -4.88 13.66 25.72
C GLU A 314 -4.49 14.91 26.55
N LEU A 315 -4.02 15.99 25.92
CA LEU A 315 -3.58 17.20 26.63
C LEU A 315 -4.70 17.84 27.46
N GLN A 316 -4.34 18.30 28.67
CA GLN A 316 -5.23 18.96 29.62
C GLN A 316 -4.61 20.24 30.18
N ALA A 317 -5.39 21.31 30.21
CA ALA A 317 -4.99 22.61 30.77
C ALA A 317 -4.90 22.58 32.32
N LYS A 318 -3.71 22.85 32.89
CA LYS A 318 -3.40 22.92 34.33
C LYS A 318 -2.20 23.84 34.61
N GLY A 319 -2.26 24.60 35.70
CA GLY A 319 -1.13 25.42 36.21
C GLY A 319 -1.08 26.84 35.61
N VAL A 320 0.03 27.55 35.85
CA VAL A 320 0.31 28.89 35.30
C VAL A 320 1.33 28.79 34.17
N GLY A 321 1.18 29.56 33.09
CA GLY A 321 2.06 29.47 31.92
C GLY A 321 3.35 30.28 32.09
N THR A 322 4.52 29.63 31.99
CA THR A 322 5.84 30.31 31.97
C THR A 322 6.60 30.09 30.65
N VAL A 323 6.48 31.05 29.71
CA VAL A 323 7.01 30.92 28.34
C VAL A 323 8.55 30.85 28.30
N ASN A 324 9.25 31.59 29.17
CA ASN A 324 10.71 31.69 29.19
C ASN A 324 11.42 30.32 29.29
N LYS A 325 10.94 29.44 30.18
CA LYS A 325 11.53 28.10 30.36
C LYS A 325 11.37 27.24 29.09
N ALA A 326 10.20 27.31 28.46
CA ALA A 326 9.91 26.56 27.25
C ALA A 326 10.77 27.02 26.06
N LEU A 327 10.92 28.35 25.88
CA LEU A 327 11.80 28.92 24.85
C LEU A 327 13.26 28.52 25.07
N THR A 328 13.74 28.57 26.32
CA THR A 328 15.13 28.20 26.66
C THR A 328 15.43 26.74 26.30
N GLU A 329 14.54 25.81 26.65
CA GLU A 329 14.70 24.39 26.26
C GLU A 329 14.62 24.20 24.74
N SER A 330 13.72 24.91 24.07
CA SER A 330 13.56 24.81 22.60
C SER A 330 14.82 25.25 21.84
N PHE A 331 15.42 26.37 22.24
CA PHE A 331 16.69 26.84 21.65
C PHE A 331 17.85 25.88 21.93
N LYS A 332 17.84 25.21 23.09
CA LYS A 332 18.86 24.23 23.44
C LYS A 332 18.77 23.01 22.52
N ILE A 333 17.57 22.47 22.30
CA ILE A 333 17.33 21.33 21.40
C ILE A 333 17.77 21.66 19.97
N LEU A 334 17.33 22.80 19.43
CA LEU A 334 17.69 23.22 18.07
C LEU A 334 19.20 23.41 17.88
N ARG A 335 19.89 23.91 18.91
CA ARG A 335 21.36 24.08 18.89
C ARG A 335 22.08 22.74 18.93
N GLU A 336 21.71 21.87 19.87
CA GLU A 336 22.31 20.54 20.01
C GLU A 336 22.16 19.70 18.73
N PHE A 337 20.99 19.77 18.10
CA PHE A 337 20.71 19.06 16.86
C PHE A 337 21.56 19.56 15.69
N ARG A 338 21.69 20.89 15.56
CA ARG A 338 22.56 21.52 14.56
C ARG A 338 24.04 21.16 14.76
N ASP A 339 24.52 21.20 16.00
CA ASP A 339 25.92 20.93 16.34
C ASP A 339 26.27 19.44 16.16
N ALA A 340 25.31 18.54 16.40
CA ALA A 340 25.44 17.11 16.12
C ALA A 340 25.42 16.77 14.62
N GLY A 341 25.10 17.74 13.75
CA GLY A 341 24.90 17.49 12.33
C GLY A 341 23.73 16.56 12.03
N GLN A 342 22.79 16.42 12.97
CA GLN A 342 21.55 15.63 12.83
C GLN A 342 20.42 16.54 12.33
N GLY A 343 19.44 15.99 11.60
CA GLY A 343 18.28 16.76 11.11
C GLY A 343 18.32 17.19 9.66
N GLY A 344 17.47 18.16 9.32
CA GLY A 344 17.40 18.81 8.01
C GLY A 344 18.54 19.80 7.76
N LEU A 345 19.15 20.37 8.82
CA LEU A 345 20.24 21.37 8.75
C LEU A 345 19.92 22.58 7.85
N CYS A 346 18.64 22.87 7.68
CA CYS A 346 18.16 23.92 6.81
C CYS A 346 17.40 24.97 7.61
N ASN A 347 16.06 24.97 7.54
CA ASN A 347 15.24 25.90 8.31
C ASN A 347 15.11 25.44 9.77
N GLN A 348 15.38 26.34 10.72
CA GLN A 348 15.06 26.12 12.14
C GLN A 348 13.95 27.05 12.57
N ALA A 349 12.86 26.50 13.11
CA ALA A 349 11.72 27.30 13.53
C ALA A 349 11.14 26.88 14.89
N ILE A 350 10.59 27.86 15.60
CA ILE A 350 9.82 27.66 16.84
C ILE A 350 8.40 28.14 16.57
N MET A 351 7.40 27.30 16.84
CA MET A 351 5.99 27.64 16.71
C MET A 351 5.36 27.74 18.10
N LEU A 352 5.00 28.95 18.52
CA LEU A 352 4.42 29.22 19.84
C LEU A 352 2.89 29.35 19.74
N ILE A 353 2.17 28.45 20.39
CA ILE A 353 0.69 28.44 20.47
C ILE A 353 0.29 28.81 21.90
N THR A 354 -0.33 29.98 22.08
CA THR A 354 -0.70 30.53 23.40
C THR A 354 -1.88 31.48 23.30
N ASP A 355 -2.59 31.71 24.40
CA ASP A 355 -3.56 32.80 24.53
C ASP A 355 -2.95 34.11 25.06
N GLY A 356 -1.66 34.09 25.45
CA GLY A 356 -0.91 35.29 25.79
C GLY A 356 0.46 35.01 26.42
N ALA A 357 1.43 35.91 26.17
CA ALA A 357 2.75 35.86 26.80
C ALA A 357 2.92 37.02 27.80
N VAL A 358 3.29 36.69 29.04
CA VAL A 358 3.50 37.65 30.13
C VAL A 358 4.97 37.61 30.58
N GLU A 359 5.70 38.69 30.26
CA GLU A 359 7.04 39.11 30.75
C GLU A 359 8.24 38.13 30.59
N ASP A 360 9.47 38.67 30.70
CA ASP A 360 10.80 37.99 30.71
C ASP A 360 11.23 37.13 29.50
N TYR A 361 10.60 37.23 28.33
CA TYR A 361 11.02 36.50 27.13
C TYR A 361 12.13 37.20 26.32
N GLU A 362 12.29 38.52 26.43
CA GLU A 362 13.27 39.30 25.66
C GLU A 362 14.71 38.83 25.90
N ALA A 363 15.06 38.62 27.18
CA ALA A 363 16.39 38.15 27.59
C ALA A 363 16.77 36.78 26.99
N VAL A 364 15.78 35.94 26.65
CA VAL A 364 16.02 34.64 26.01
C VAL A 364 16.44 34.84 24.56
N PHE A 365 15.75 35.72 23.82
CA PHE A 365 16.07 36.00 22.41
C PHE A 365 17.43 36.70 22.27
N GLU A 366 17.74 37.64 23.16
CA GLU A 366 19.05 38.30 23.21
C GLU A 366 20.20 37.30 23.42
N LYS A 367 19.98 36.28 24.26
CA LYS A 367 21.01 35.28 24.58
C LYS A 367 21.16 34.19 23.52
N TYR A 368 20.06 33.73 22.92
CA TYR A 368 20.06 32.53 22.08
C TYR A 368 19.95 32.79 20.57
N ASN A 369 19.29 33.87 20.13
CA ASN A 369 18.98 34.10 18.71
C ASN A 369 19.62 35.37 18.13
N TRP A 370 19.85 36.42 18.92
CA TRP A 370 20.40 37.68 18.41
C TRP A 370 21.94 37.70 18.46
N PRO A 371 22.62 38.38 17.50
CA PRO A 371 22.08 39.25 16.45
C PRO A 371 21.69 38.55 15.13
N ASP A 372 22.14 37.31 14.90
CA ASP A 372 22.03 36.66 13.59
C ASP A 372 20.58 36.28 13.19
N ARG A 373 19.69 36.07 14.18
CA ARG A 373 18.29 35.67 13.98
C ARG A 373 18.17 34.45 13.06
N LYS A 374 18.90 33.38 13.40
CA LYS A 374 18.95 32.14 12.61
C LYS A 374 17.68 31.30 12.77
N VAL A 375 17.05 31.37 13.94
CA VAL A 375 15.82 30.64 14.23
C VAL A 375 14.62 31.56 14.01
N ARG A 376 13.68 31.13 13.16
CA ARG A 376 12.43 31.84 12.90
C ARG A 376 11.40 31.52 14.00
N VAL A 377 10.61 32.50 14.41
CA VAL A 377 9.61 32.30 15.49
C VAL A 377 8.23 32.68 14.99
N PHE A 378 7.36 31.68 14.87
CA PHE A 378 5.96 31.85 14.51
C PHE A 378 5.11 31.83 15.76
N THR A 379 4.11 32.71 15.82
CA THR A 379 3.26 32.85 17.00
C THR A 379 1.79 32.83 16.62
N TYR A 380 1.05 31.90 17.23
CA TYR A 380 -0.38 31.71 17.06
C TYR A 380 -1.11 32.14 18.33
N LEU A 381 -1.82 33.27 18.27
CA LEU A 381 -2.63 33.75 19.38
C LEU A 381 -4.01 33.07 19.34
N ILE A 382 -4.32 32.27 20.36
CA ILE A 382 -5.58 31.53 20.44
C ILE A 382 -6.62 32.30 21.24
N GLY A 383 -7.74 32.61 20.59
CA GLY A 383 -8.92 33.19 21.22
C GLY A 383 -9.34 34.52 20.62
N ARG A 384 -10.54 34.96 21.02
CA ARG A 384 -11.14 36.23 20.57
C ARG A 384 -10.56 37.46 21.26
N GLU A 385 -9.89 37.27 22.38
CA GLU A 385 -9.30 38.35 23.17
C GLU A 385 -7.94 38.73 22.58
N VAL A 386 -7.77 40.00 22.25
CA VAL A 386 -6.55 40.55 21.63
C VAL A 386 -5.63 41.27 22.63
N THR A 387 -5.88 41.12 23.94
CA THR A 387 -5.16 41.88 24.98
C THR A 387 -3.66 41.61 24.97
N PHE A 388 -3.24 40.40 24.60
CA PHE A 388 -1.84 39.99 24.54
C PHE A 388 -1.26 39.99 23.12
N ALA A 389 -2.02 40.43 22.11
CA ALA A 389 -1.57 40.48 20.72
C ALA A 389 -0.28 41.29 20.51
N PRO A 390 -0.07 42.46 21.15
CA PRO A 390 1.17 43.24 20.94
C PRO A 390 2.43 42.47 21.35
N ASN A 391 2.39 41.77 22.48
CA ASN A 391 3.52 41.01 23.00
C ASN A 391 3.87 39.83 22.08
N VAL A 392 2.84 39.07 21.68
CA VAL A 392 2.99 37.89 20.84
C VAL A 392 3.43 38.29 19.41
N LYS A 393 2.86 39.38 18.87
CA LYS A 393 3.29 39.96 17.59
C LYS A 393 4.74 40.44 17.63
N TRP A 394 5.16 41.08 18.72
CA TRP A 394 6.55 41.53 18.90
C TRP A 394 7.55 40.36 18.82
N ILE A 395 7.20 39.20 19.41
CA ILE A 395 8.04 37.99 19.36
C ILE A 395 8.24 37.52 17.92
N ALA A 396 7.18 37.45 17.11
CA ALA A 396 7.28 37.01 15.72
C ALA A 396 8.06 38.00 14.85
N CYS A 397 7.69 39.28 14.88
CA CYS A 397 8.28 40.32 14.03
C CYS A 397 9.80 40.47 14.22
N ASN A 398 10.28 40.42 15.47
CA ASN A 398 11.72 40.59 15.73
C ASN A 398 12.57 39.37 15.38
N ASN A 399 11.94 38.21 15.17
CA ASN A 399 12.61 36.96 14.87
C ASN A 399 12.27 36.43 13.46
N LYS A 400 11.96 37.32 12.51
CA LYS A 400 11.70 36.99 11.09
C LYS A 400 10.63 35.91 10.89
N GLY A 401 9.64 35.86 11.79
CA GLY A 401 8.50 34.96 11.66
C GLY A 401 7.22 35.71 11.37
N TYR A 402 6.10 35.05 11.65
CA TYR A 402 4.77 35.57 11.33
C TYR A 402 3.81 35.42 12.51
N TYR A 403 2.94 36.41 12.66
CA TYR A 403 1.92 36.46 13.70
C TYR A 403 0.54 36.22 13.09
N THR A 404 -0.21 35.27 13.65
CA THR A 404 -1.61 35.04 13.29
C THR A 404 -2.48 34.90 14.54
N GLN A 405 -3.73 35.33 14.41
CA GLN A 405 -4.74 35.19 15.45
C GLN A 405 -5.80 34.18 15.00
N ILE A 406 -6.02 33.15 15.82
CA ILE A 406 -7.00 32.11 15.56
C ILE A 406 -8.15 32.24 16.55
N SER A 407 -9.30 32.69 16.05
CA SER A 407 -10.49 32.92 16.86
C SER A 407 -11.46 31.75 16.86
N THR A 408 -11.53 31.01 15.75
CA THR A 408 -12.44 29.87 15.55
C THR A 408 -11.71 28.66 14.97
N LEU A 409 -12.38 27.50 14.97
CA LEU A 409 -11.85 26.27 14.35
C LEU A 409 -11.75 26.36 12.83
N ALA A 410 -12.63 27.11 12.17
CA ALA A 410 -12.61 27.29 10.72
C ALA A 410 -11.41 28.12 10.26
N ASP A 411 -10.99 29.09 11.08
CA ASP A 411 -9.85 29.96 10.78
C ASP A 411 -8.49 29.24 10.85
N VAL A 412 -8.44 28.04 11.44
CA VAL A 412 -7.17 27.34 11.71
C VAL A 412 -6.42 27.01 10.42
N GLN A 413 -7.13 26.47 9.42
CA GLN A 413 -6.49 25.98 8.19
C GLN A 413 -5.79 27.10 7.44
N GLU A 414 -6.50 28.20 7.17
CA GLU A 414 -5.97 29.35 6.41
C GLU A 414 -4.78 30.01 7.14
N ASN A 415 -4.93 30.27 8.43
CA ASN A 415 -3.90 30.97 9.21
C ASN A 415 -2.64 30.13 9.47
N VAL A 416 -2.75 28.80 9.48
CA VAL A 416 -1.57 27.94 9.61
C VAL A 416 -0.79 27.96 8.31
N MET A 417 -1.42 27.92 7.13
CA MET A 417 -0.69 27.83 5.87
C MET A 417 0.19 29.04 5.54
N GLU A 418 -0.11 30.21 6.11
CA GLU A 418 0.70 31.43 5.92
C GLU A 418 2.19 31.28 6.28
N TYR A 419 2.54 30.38 7.21
CA TYR A 419 3.95 30.20 7.55
C TYR A 419 4.77 29.64 6.37
N LEU A 420 4.14 28.87 5.47
CA LEU A 420 4.79 28.32 4.27
C LEU A 420 5.24 29.44 3.34
N HIS A 421 4.40 30.47 3.13
CA HIS A 421 4.75 31.66 2.34
C HIS A 421 5.95 32.41 2.91
N VAL A 422 6.11 32.43 4.23
CA VAL A 422 7.23 33.10 4.88
C VAL A 422 8.52 32.30 4.74
N LEU A 423 8.44 30.97 4.79
CA LEU A 423 9.59 30.08 4.57
C LEU A 423 10.04 30.03 3.10
N SER A 424 9.15 30.32 2.15
CA SER A 424 9.48 30.31 0.72
C SER A 424 10.23 31.57 0.26
N ARG A 425 10.15 32.69 1.00
CA ARG A 425 10.74 34.00 0.60
C ARG A 425 12.21 33.91 0.15
N PRO A 426 13.14 33.23 0.86
CA PRO A 426 14.54 33.15 0.44
C PRO A 426 14.73 32.44 -0.91
N MET A 427 13.93 31.40 -1.16
CA MET A 427 13.94 30.63 -2.41
C MET A 427 13.44 31.50 -3.57
N VAL A 428 12.35 32.24 -3.35
CA VAL A 428 11.76 33.16 -4.34
C VAL A 428 12.75 34.25 -4.74
N ILE A 429 13.49 34.83 -3.78
CA ILE A 429 14.42 35.93 -4.05
C ILE A 429 15.58 35.47 -4.95
N ASN A 430 16.08 34.25 -4.74
CA ASN A 430 17.14 33.68 -5.57
C ASN A 430 16.67 33.31 -6.99
N HIS A 431 15.36 33.15 -7.21
CA HIS A 431 14.79 32.56 -8.43
C HIS A 431 15.33 31.15 -8.67
N ASP A 432 15.50 30.37 -7.61
CA ASP A 432 15.95 28.98 -7.68
C ASP A 432 14.70 28.08 -7.82
N HIS A 433 14.53 27.46 -8.98
CA HIS A 433 13.45 26.52 -9.26
C HIS A 433 13.88 25.09 -8.94
N ASP A 434 13.84 24.72 -7.66
CA ASP A 434 14.15 23.36 -7.24
C ASP A 434 13.09 22.37 -7.76
N ILE A 435 13.56 21.31 -8.41
CA ILE A 435 12.71 20.19 -8.86
C ILE A 435 12.52 19.23 -7.69
N ILE A 436 11.27 19.05 -7.28
CA ILE A 436 10.92 18.16 -6.19
C ILE A 436 10.12 16.96 -6.71
N TRP A 437 10.49 15.79 -6.22
CA TRP A 437 9.78 14.54 -6.44
C TRP A 437 9.15 14.06 -5.14
N THR A 438 7.85 13.78 -5.17
CA THR A 438 7.13 13.27 -3.99
C THR A 438 7.29 11.77 -3.80
N GLU A 439 7.13 11.31 -2.56
CA GLU A 439 6.88 9.91 -2.27
C GLU A 439 5.60 9.38 -2.95
N ALA A 440 5.50 8.05 -3.06
CA ALA A 440 4.36 7.41 -3.71
C ALA A 440 3.06 7.72 -2.94
N TYR A 441 2.09 8.35 -3.60
CA TYR A 441 0.78 8.62 -3.02
C TYR A 441 -0.36 8.11 -3.93
N MET A 442 -1.53 7.95 -3.32
CA MET A 442 -2.79 7.73 -4.03
C MET A 442 -3.58 9.03 -4.01
N ASP A 443 -3.99 9.56 -5.16
CA ASP A 443 -4.97 10.66 -5.13
C ASP A 443 -6.30 10.12 -4.61
N SER A 444 -6.87 10.77 -3.61
CA SER A 444 -8.09 10.35 -2.92
C SER A 444 -9.35 10.94 -3.53
N ALA A 445 -9.25 12.07 -4.25
CA ALA A 445 -10.41 12.83 -4.72
C ALA A 445 -10.98 12.33 -6.06
N LEU A 446 -10.15 11.72 -6.91
CA LEU A 446 -10.53 11.26 -8.24
C LEU A 446 -11.23 9.87 -8.26
N PHE A 447 -11.09 9.05 -7.21
CA PHE A 447 -11.24 7.58 -7.35
C PHE A 447 -12.33 6.92 -6.47
N ALA A 448 -13.40 7.64 -6.12
CA ALA A 448 -14.52 7.06 -5.38
C ALA A 448 -15.27 5.93 -6.14
N SER A 449 -15.11 5.81 -7.46
CA SER A 449 -15.98 4.97 -8.31
C SER A 449 -15.34 3.73 -8.97
N GLN A 450 -14.01 3.59 -9.07
CA GLN A 450 -13.41 2.41 -9.73
C GLN A 450 -12.06 2.00 -9.11
N ALA A 451 -12.13 1.03 -8.19
CA ALA A 451 -10.98 0.34 -7.65
C ALA A 451 -10.47 -0.68 -8.67
N GLN A 452 -9.42 -0.36 -9.43
CA GLN A 452 -8.35 -1.28 -9.86
C GLN A 452 -7.47 -0.61 -10.93
N SER A 453 -6.20 -0.35 -10.59
CA SER A 453 -5.02 -0.35 -11.48
C SER A 453 -4.26 0.95 -11.84
N LEU A 454 -4.62 2.13 -11.32
CA LEU A 454 -3.71 3.30 -11.24
C LEU A 454 -3.49 3.72 -9.78
N LEU A 455 -2.89 2.82 -8.99
CA LEU A 455 -2.92 2.95 -7.53
C LEU A 455 -1.90 3.90 -6.93
N LEU A 456 -0.72 4.06 -7.53
CA LEU A 456 0.34 4.86 -6.94
C LEU A 456 0.98 5.73 -8.02
N MET A 457 1.15 7.00 -7.67
CA MET A 457 1.79 8.01 -8.51
C MET A 457 2.85 8.74 -7.70
N THR A 458 3.84 9.28 -8.40
CA THR A 458 4.77 10.30 -7.90
C THR A 458 4.57 11.55 -8.73
N THR A 459 4.80 12.71 -8.14
CA THR A 459 4.64 14.00 -8.80
C THR A 459 5.98 14.68 -8.91
N VAL A 460 6.27 15.20 -10.09
CA VAL A 460 7.29 16.25 -10.25
C VAL A 460 6.62 17.59 -10.01
N ALA A 461 7.14 18.36 -9.07
CA ALA A 461 6.61 19.65 -8.68
C ALA A 461 7.69 20.73 -8.72
N MET A 462 7.31 21.93 -9.19
CA MET A 462 8.17 23.10 -9.24
C MET A 462 7.39 24.34 -8.78
N PRO A 463 7.99 25.22 -7.95
CA PRO A 463 7.36 26.44 -7.50
C PRO A 463 7.31 27.50 -8.62
N VAL A 464 6.29 28.37 -8.59
CA VAL A 464 6.10 29.48 -9.53
C VAL A 464 6.22 30.81 -8.79
N PHE A 465 7.09 31.69 -9.28
CA PHE A 465 7.41 32.94 -8.61
C PHE A 465 6.94 34.16 -9.40
N SER A 466 6.63 35.24 -8.68
CA SER A 466 6.37 36.53 -9.35
C SER A 466 7.69 37.18 -9.78
N LYS A 467 7.87 37.40 -11.09
CA LYS A 467 9.02 38.10 -11.68
C LYS A 467 8.95 39.63 -11.59
N LYS A 468 7.91 40.19 -10.96
CA LYS A 468 7.71 41.65 -10.86
C LYS A 468 8.78 42.28 -9.97
N ASN A 469 9.46 43.32 -10.47
CA ASN A 469 10.54 43.99 -9.72
C ASN A 469 10.07 44.59 -8.38
N GLU A 470 8.81 45.04 -8.30
CA GLU A 470 8.23 45.65 -7.09
C GLU A 470 8.01 44.63 -5.95
N THR A 471 7.74 43.37 -6.30
CA THR A 471 7.41 42.30 -5.34
C THR A 471 8.62 41.43 -4.99
N ARG A 472 9.78 41.68 -5.62
CA ARG A 472 11.00 40.89 -5.42
C ARG A 472 11.44 40.79 -3.95
N SER A 473 11.40 41.89 -3.20
CA SER A 473 11.78 41.88 -1.77
C SER A 473 10.74 41.21 -0.87
N HIS A 474 9.50 41.09 -1.34
CA HIS A 474 8.41 40.40 -0.63
C HIS A 474 8.47 38.89 -0.85
N GLY A 475 9.08 38.43 -1.95
CA GLY A 475 9.25 37.01 -2.24
C GLY A 475 7.93 36.29 -2.41
N ILE A 476 7.09 36.76 -3.35
CA ILE A 476 5.73 36.24 -3.55
C ILE A 476 5.75 34.92 -4.34
N LEU A 477 5.20 33.87 -3.72
CA LEU A 477 4.89 32.58 -4.34
C LEU A 477 3.50 32.65 -4.99
N LEU A 478 3.41 32.49 -6.31
CA LEU A 478 2.15 32.46 -7.05
C LEU A 478 1.43 31.11 -6.91
N GLY A 479 2.20 30.04 -6.81
CA GLY A 479 1.69 28.68 -6.76
C GLY A 479 2.77 27.65 -7.02
N VAL A 480 2.33 26.42 -7.29
CA VAL A 480 3.18 25.29 -7.65
C VAL A 480 2.56 24.59 -8.87
N VAL A 481 3.38 24.31 -9.87
CA VAL A 481 3.01 23.47 -11.00
C VAL A 481 3.44 22.04 -10.70
N GLY A 482 2.59 21.08 -11.01
CA GLY A 482 2.91 19.67 -10.88
C GLY A 482 2.45 18.85 -12.09
N SER A 483 3.14 17.73 -12.31
CA SER A 483 2.67 16.69 -13.21
C SER A 483 2.85 15.30 -12.59
N ASP A 484 1.80 14.49 -12.69
CA ASP A 484 1.78 13.15 -12.11
C ASP A 484 2.38 12.11 -13.06
N VAL A 485 3.20 11.23 -12.48
CA VAL A 485 3.81 10.08 -13.14
C VAL A 485 3.30 8.81 -12.45
N PRO A 486 2.42 8.04 -13.11
CA PRO A 486 2.00 6.75 -12.59
C PRO A 486 3.20 5.80 -12.50
N LEU A 487 3.40 5.18 -11.35
CA LEU A 487 4.52 4.25 -11.16
C LEU A 487 4.41 3.00 -12.05
N ARG A 488 3.19 2.69 -12.51
CA ARG A 488 2.92 1.65 -13.50
C ARG A 488 3.63 1.93 -14.83
N GLU A 489 3.67 3.19 -15.27
CA GLU A 489 4.35 3.57 -16.52
C GLU A 489 5.87 3.41 -16.42
N LEU A 490 6.45 3.64 -15.24
CA LEU A 490 7.88 3.38 -15.02
C LEU A 490 8.18 1.89 -15.05
N LEU A 491 7.36 1.06 -14.39
CA LEU A 491 7.56 -0.39 -14.39
C LEU A 491 7.36 -1.06 -15.76
N LYS A 492 6.56 -0.45 -16.66
CA LYS A 492 6.44 -0.90 -18.06
C LYS A 492 7.80 -0.91 -18.79
N LEU A 493 8.75 -0.06 -18.39
CA LEU A 493 10.11 -0.02 -18.96
C LEU A 493 11.00 -1.19 -18.51
N ALA A 494 10.67 -1.83 -17.39
CA ALA A 494 11.40 -2.99 -16.85
C ALA A 494 10.50 -4.25 -16.81
N PRO A 495 10.15 -4.81 -17.98
CA PRO A 495 9.15 -5.87 -18.07
C PRO A 495 9.68 -7.23 -17.59
N ARG A 496 8.76 -8.06 -17.08
CA ARG A 496 9.08 -9.34 -16.43
C ARG A 496 9.69 -10.40 -17.34
N TYR A 497 9.34 -10.42 -18.63
CA TYR A 497 9.90 -11.42 -19.55
C TYR A 497 11.43 -11.29 -19.71
N LYS A 498 11.98 -10.08 -19.53
CA LYS A 498 13.43 -9.82 -19.53
C LYS A 498 14.12 -10.25 -18.22
N LEU A 499 13.39 -10.18 -17.09
CA LEU A 499 13.89 -10.48 -15.75
C LEU A 499 13.81 -11.97 -15.36
N GLY A 500 12.95 -12.73 -16.06
CA GLY A 500 12.71 -14.14 -15.76
C GLY A 500 11.52 -14.37 -14.84
N VAL A 501 11.35 -15.62 -14.40
CA VAL A 501 10.11 -16.12 -13.75
C VAL A 501 9.88 -15.48 -12.39
N HIS A 502 10.96 -15.34 -11.62
CA HIS A 502 10.97 -14.77 -10.28
C HIS A 502 11.55 -13.36 -10.23
N GLY A 503 12.21 -12.90 -11.30
CA GLY A 503 12.86 -11.59 -11.33
C GLY A 503 11.88 -10.42 -11.37
N TYR A 504 12.21 -9.34 -10.68
CA TYR A 504 11.41 -8.12 -10.56
C TYR A 504 12.29 -6.88 -10.53
N ALA A 505 11.71 -5.75 -10.90
CA ALA A 505 12.29 -4.43 -10.67
C ALA A 505 11.53 -3.74 -9.53
N PHE A 506 12.23 -2.90 -8.77
CA PHE A 506 11.67 -2.08 -7.71
C PHE A 506 12.37 -0.73 -7.66
N LEU A 507 11.67 0.27 -7.11
CA LEU A 507 12.14 1.65 -7.04
C LEU A 507 12.13 2.12 -5.59
N ASN A 508 13.19 2.82 -5.20
CA ASN A 508 13.39 3.33 -3.84
C ASN A 508 13.66 4.85 -3.87
N THR A 509 13.24 5.56 -2.83
CA THR A 509 13.58 6.97 -2.61
C THR A 509 14.91 7.14 -1.87
N ASN A 510 15.42 8.36 -1.83
CA ASN A 510 16.58 8.77 -1.04
C ASN A 510 16.40 8.62 0.50
N ASN A 511 15.17 8.42 0.97
CA ASN A 511 14.85 8.13 2.37
C ASN A 511 14.78 6.61 2.67
N GLY A 512 14.82 5.76 1.64
CA GLY A 512 14.66 4.31 1.80
C GLY A 512 13.22 3.81 1.72
N TYR A 513 12.28 4.69 1.32
CA TYR A 513 10.88 4.32 1.12
C TYR A 513 10.66 3.75 -0.28
N ILE A 514 9.90 2.67 -0.33
CA ILE A 514 9.56 1.99 -1.58
C ILE A 514 8.57 2.85 -2.36
N LEU A 515 8.92 3.20 -3.59
CA LEU A 515 7.95 3.74 -4.55
C LEU A 515 7.10 2.62 -5.12
N SER A 516 7.76 1.59 -5.65
CA SER A 516 7.10 0.47 -6.29
C SER A 516 7.84 -0.83 -6.02
N HIS A 517 7.11 -1.83 -5.55
CA HIS A 517 7.60 -3.18 -5.29
C HIS A 517 6.46 -4.19 -5.42
N PRO A 518 6.69 -5.42 -5.91
CA PRO A 518 5.64 -6.42 -6.12
C PRO A 518 4.88 -6.80 -4.83
N ASP A 519 5.59 -6.83 -3.70
CA ASP A 519 5.01 -7.14 -2.38
C ASP A 519 4.45 -5.91 -1.62
N LEU A 520 4.47 -4.72 -2.23
CA LEU A 520 3.84 -3.53 -1.65
C LEU A 520 2.31 -3.66 -1.76
N ARG A 521 1.61 -3.68 -0.62
CA ARG A 521 0.15 -3.82 -0.54
C ARG A 521 -0.47 -2.53 0.01
N PRO A 522 -0.79 -1.53 -0.84
CA PRO A 522 -1.29 -0.23 -0.37
C PRO A 522 -2.75 -0.26 0.09
N LEU A 523 -3.55 -1.24 -0.37
CA LEU A 523 -4.96 -1.36 -0.02
C LEU A 523 -5.23 -2.46 1.00
N TYR A 524 -6.27 -2.28 1.82
CA TYR A 524 -6.87 -3.31 2.65
C TYR A 524 -8.38 -3.39 2.44
N LYS A 525 -8.97 -4.56 2.69
CA LYS A 525 -10.42 -4.79 2.58
C LYS A 525 -11.10 -4.50 3.92
N GLU A 526 -12.01 -3.54 3.96
CA GLU A 526 -12.89 -3.29 5.10
C GLU A 526 -14.34 -3.60 4.71
N GLY A 527 -14.78 -4.83 4.99
CA GLY A 527 -16.05 -5.34 4.49
C GLY A 527 -16.03 -5.52 2.97
N LYS A 528 -16.92 -4.81 2.24
CA LYS A 528 -16.99 -4.85 0.76
C LYS A 528 -16.22 -3.72 0.08
N LYS A 529 -15.75 -2.71 0.82
CA LYS A 529 -15.00 -1.57 0.25
C LYS A 529 -13.50 -1.78 0.46
N LEU A 530 -12.71 -1.51 -0.57
CA LEU A 530 -11.25 -1.41 -0.46
C LEU A 530 -10.91 0.00 0.02
N LYS A 531 -10.02 0.10 1.02
CA LYS A 531 -9.53 1.38 1.53
C LYS A 531 -8.00 1.40 1.51
N PRO A 532 -7.38 2.58 1.31
CA PRO A 532 -5.93 2.72 1.43
C PRO A 532 -5.51 2.53 2.89
N LYS A 533 -4.41 1.82 3.10
CA LYS A 533 -3.81 1.68 4.44
C LYS A 533 -3.33 3.06 4.93
N PRO A 534 -3.22 3.31 6.24
CA PRO A 534 -2.61 4.54 6.70
C PRO A 534 -1.13 4.63 6.25
N ASN A 535 -0.26 3.71 6.61
CA ASN A 535 1.19 3.85 6.38
C ASN A 535 1.70 3.42 4.98
N TYR A 536 0.88 3.39 3.92
CA TYR A 536 1.32 2.82 2.63
C TYR A 536 2.46 3.60 1.96
N ASN A 537 2.57 4.92 2.19
CA ASN A 537 3.55 5.79 1.55
C ASN A 537 4.92 5.79 2.26
N SER A 538 4.98 5.23 3.47
CA SER A 538 6.16 5.23 4.35
C SER A 538 6.71 3.82 4.57
N VAL A 539 6.42 2.86 3.68
CA VAL A 539 6.94 1.49 3.78
C VAL A 539 8.40 1.48 3.34
N ASP A 540 9.29 1.07 4.24
CA ASP A 540 10.74 1.01 4.00
C ASP A 540 11.13 -0.28 3.26
N LEU A 541 12.21 -0.22 2.47
CA LEU A 541 12.81 -1.39 1.81
C LEU A 541 13.06 -2.55 2.79
N SER A 542 13.55 -2.24 3.99
CA SER A 542 13.83 -3.21 5.06
C SER A 542 12.59 -3.94 5.61
N GLU A 543 11.39 -3.38 5.42
CA GLU A 543 10.12 -4.01 5.84
C GLU A 543 9.59 -5.01 4.79
N VAL A 544 10.13 -4.96 3.58
CA VAL A 544 9.75 -5.87 2.49
C VAL A 544 10.86 -6.89 2.23
N GLU A 545 12.09 -6.41 2.08
CA GLU A 545 13.30 -7.21 1.89
C GLU A 545 13.96 -7.52 3.24
N TRP A 546 13.25 -8.19 4.14
CA TRP A 546 13.67 -8.37 5.53
C TRP A 546 14.93 -9.23 5.74
N GLU A 547 15.45 -9.87 4.68
CA GLU A 547 16.66 -10.71 4.81
C GLU A 547 17.92 -9.84 4.81
N ASP A 548 17.82 -8.57 4.39
CA ASP A 548 18.88 -7.55 4.51
C ASP A 548 18.97 -7.01 5.95
N GLN A 549 19.33 -7.90 6.90
CA GLN A 549 19.42 -7.56 8.32
C GLN A 549 20.49 -6.50 8.64
N ASP A 550 21.55 -6.42 7.82
CA ASP A 550 22.65 -5.47 7.96
C ASP A 550 22.39 -4.16 7.20
N GLU A 551 21.23 -4.01 6.55
CA GLU A 551 20.83 -2.84 5.73
C GLU A 551 21.87 -2.45 4.66
N ILE A 552 22.59 -3.43 4.10
CA ILE A 552 23.68 -3.22 3.14
C ILE A 552 23.10 -2.74 1.81
N LEU A 553 22.07 -3.43 1.31
CA LEU A 553 21.40 -3.08 0.06
C LEU A 553 20.74 -1.70 0.19
N ARG A 554 20.02 -1.51 1.29
CA ARG A 554 19.34 -0.24 1.59
C ARG A 554 20.32 0.93 1.61
N THR A 555 21.45 0.77 2.31
CA THR A 555 22.49 1.82 2.43
C THR A 555 23.12 2.16 1.08
N ALA A 556 23.49 1.14 0.30
CA ALA A 556 24.12 1.34 -1.01
C ALA A 556 23.19 2.07 -1.99
N MET A 557 21.90 1.69 -2.03
CA MET A 557 20.91 2.35 -2.87
C MET A 557 20.67 3.80 -2.44
N ILE A 558 20.55 4.09 -1.15
CA ILE A 558 20.35 5.48 -0.66
C ILE A 558 21.55 6.38 -0.99
N ASN A 559 22.77 5.82 -0.96
CA ASN A 559 23.98 6.55 -1.35
C ASN A 559 24.07 6.77 -2.88
N GLY A 560 23.24 6.11 -3.68
CA GLY A 560 23.31 6.15 -5.14
C GLY A 560 24.51 5.38 -5.69
N GLU A 561 24.94 4.31 -5.02
CA GLU A 561 26.03 3.48 -5.48
C GLU A 561 25.53 2.48 -6.53
N MET A 562 26.35 2.17 -7.53
CA MET A 562 26.08 1.09 -8.48
C MET A 562 26.78 -0.19 -8.01
N GLY A 563 26.04 -1.29 -7.93
CA GLY A 563 26.60 -2.54 -7.44
C GLY A 563 25.68 -3.74 -7.59
N TYR A 564 26.13 -4.86 -7.03
CA TYR A 564 25.35 -6.09 -6.94
C TYR A 564 25.50 -6.74 -5.55
N LEU A 565 24.47 -7.45 -5.11
CA LEU A 565 24.43 -8.18 -3.84
C LEU A 565 23.65 -9.50 -4.03
N SER A 566 24.12 -10.58 -3.42
CA SER A 566 23.47 -11.89 -3.48
C SER A 566 22.91 -12.26 -2.12
N MET A 567 21.63 -12.63 -2.05
CA MET A 567 20.94 -12.99 -0.81
C MET A 567 20.03 -14.20 -0.99
N ASP A 568 19.94 -15.04 0.04
CA ASP A 568 18.98 -16.14 0.09
C ASP A 568 17.65 -15.65 0.69
N VAL A 569 16.61 -15.65 -0.14
CA VAL A 569 15.32 -15.00 0.15
C VAL A 569 14.21 -16.03 0.32
N LYS A 570 13.31 -15.76 1.26
CA LYS A 570 12.11 -16.55 1.52
C LYS A 570 10.90 -15.82 0.98
N VAL A 571 10.32 -16.31 -0.12
CA VAL A 571 9.19 -15.66 -0.79
C VAL A 571 7.88 -16.33 -0.35
N PRO A 572 6.94 -15.61 0.30
CA PRO A 572 5.64 -16.16 0.62
C PRO A 572 4.78 -16.34 -0.64
N VAL A 573 4.10 -17.48 -0.76
CA VAL A 573 3.17 -17.77 -1.86
C VAL A 573 1.84 -18.29 -1.33
N ASP A 574 0.79 -18.21 -2.15
CA ASP A 574 -0.58 -18.61 -1.77
C ASP A 574 -1.05 -17.87 -0.50
N LYS A 575 -0.94 -16.53 -0.52
CA LYS A 575 -1.31 -15.62 0.58
C LYS A 575 -0.61 -15.96 1.92
N GLY A 576 0.67 -16.33 1.87
CA GLY A 576 1.48 -16.64 3.06
C GLY A 576 1.30 -18.05 3.62
N LYS A 577 0.53 -18.92 2.95
CA LYS A 577 0.36 -20.32 3.40
C LYS A 577 1.56 -21.20 3.06
N ARG A 578 2.30 -20.87 2.02
CA ARG A 578 3.46 -21.63 1.51
C ARG A 578 4.64 -20.68 1.31
N VAL A 579 5.84 -21.22 1.20
CA VAL A 579 7.09 -20.45 1.02
C VAL A 579 7.96 -21.10 -0.04
N LEU A 580 8.61 -20.27 -0.85
CA LEU A 580 9.68 -20.64 -1.78
C LEU A 580 11.01 -20.13 -1.23
N PHE A 581 12.08 -20.90 -1.44
CA PHE A 581 13.44 -20.49 -1.11
C PHE A 581 14.15 -20.19 -2.41
N LEU A 582 14.59 -18.96 -2.60
CA LEU A 582 15.24 -18.50 -3.81
C LEU A 582 16.58 -17.87 -3.44
N THR A 583 17.59 -18.03 -4.28
CA THR A 583 18.82 -17.23 -4.20
C THR A 583 18.70 -16.13 -5.24
N ASN A 584 18.59 -14.90 -4.76
CA ASN A 584 18.36 -13.71 -5.57
C ASN A 584 19.65 -12.89 -5.66
N ASP A 585 20.01 -12.51 -6.89
CA ASP A 585 21.06 -11.54 -7.17
C ASP A 585 20.39 -10.19 -7.45
N TYR A 586 20.62 -9.24 -6.55
CA TYR A 586 20.14 -7.87 -6.58
C TYR A 586 21.18 -7.01 -7.28
N PHE A 587 20.76 -6.29 -8.31
CA PHE A 587 21.56 -5.31 -9.03
C PHE A 587 20.91 -3.95 -8.87
N PHE A 588 21.68 -2.92 -8.57
CA PHE A 588 21.13 -1.61 -8.25
C PHE A 588 21.98 -0.47 -8.80
N THR A 589 21.33 0.65 -9.09
CA THR A 589 21.93 1.90 -9.58
C THR A 589 21.03 3.09 -9.23
N ASP A 590 21.56 4.29 -9.30
CA ASP A 590 20.80 5.54 -9.23
C ASP A 590 20.15 5.89 -10.59
N ILE A 591 19.07 6.67 -10.55
CA ILE A 591 18.47 7.30 -11.73
C ILE A 591 18.88 8.77 -11.74
N SER A 592 19.78 9.13 -12.66
CA SER A 592 20.37 10.47 -12.71
C SER A 592 19.31 11.58 -12.77
N GLY A 593 19.55 12.68 -12.06
CA GLY A 593 18.62 13.82 -12.04
C GLY A 593 17.35 13.62 -11.22
N THR A 594 17.22 12.48 -10.52
CA THR A 594 16.09 12.22 -9.61
C THR A 594 16.60 11.67 -8.27
N PRO A 595 15.81 11.76 -7.18
CA PRO A 595 16.19 11.18 -5.89
C PRO A 595 15.95 9.66 -5.83
N PHE A 596 15.69 9.01 -6.97
CA PHE A 596 15.26 7.61 -7.04
C PHE A 596 16.42 6.68 -7.36
N SER A 597 16.33 5.46 -6.84
CA SER A 597 17.25 4.36 -7.16
C SER A 597 16.47 3.16 -7.68
N LEU A 598 17.02 2.50 -8.68
CA LEU A 598 16.45 1.32 -9.33
C LEU A 598 17.17 0.07 -8.82
N GLY A 599 16.38 -0.90 -8.36
CA GLY A 599 16.83 -2.25 -8.07
C GLY A 599 16.20 -3.24 -9.06
N VAL A 600 16.99 -4.18 -9.55
CA VAL A 600 16.56 -5.31 -10.38
C VAL A 600 17.04 -6.58 -9.73
N VAL A 601 16.14 -7.54 -9.61
CA VAL A 601 16.39 -8.84 -8.98
C VAL A 601 16.33 -9.91 -10.04
N LEU A 602 17.39 -10.72 -10.14
CA LEU A 602 17.43 -11.93 -10.95
C LEU A 602 17.61 -13.13 -10.02
N SER A 603 16.73 -14.13 -10.13
CA SER A 603 16.88 -15.37 -9.37
C SER A 603 17.79 -16.35 -10.10
N ARG A 604 18.73 -16.95 -9.37
CA ARG A 604 19.69 -17.89 -9.94
C ARG A 604 19.00 -19.09 -10.59
N GLY A 605 19.48 -19.50 -11.77
CA GLY A 605 18.87 -20.57 -12.57
C GLY A 605 17.51 -20.24 -13.23
N HIS A 606 16.79 -19.21 -12.79
CA HIS A 606 15.42 -18.88 -13.21
C HIS A 606 15.26 -17.42 -13.67
N GLY A 607 16.27 -16.90 -14.36
CA GLY A 607 16.35 -15.53 -14.89
C GLY A 607 17.71 -15.21 -15.50
N GLU A 608 18.76 -15.94 -15.10
CA GLU A 608 20.12 -15.82 -15.66
C GLU A 608 20.22 -16.18 -17.15
N TYR A 609 19.38 -17.10 -17.63
CA TYR A 609 19.44 -17.59 -19.00
C TYR A 609 18.14 -17.28 -19.77
N ILE A 610 18.27 -16.74 -20.97
CA ILE A 610 17.17 -16.48 -21.91
C ILE A 610 17.25 -17.47 -23.07
N LEU A 611 16.13 -18.09 -23.36
CA LEU A 611 15.97 -18.97 -24.51
C LEU A 611 15.43 -18.14 -25.68
N LEU A 612 16.27 -17.92 -26.69
CA LEU A 612 15.90 -17.23 -27.92
C LEU A 612 15.71 -18.23 -29.04
N GLY A 613 14.59 -18.12 -29.74
CA GLY A 613 14.26 -18.90 -30.94
C GLY A 613 13.90 -17.98 -32.10
N ASN A 614 14.16 -18.42 -33.33
CA ASN A 614 13.83 -17.67 -34.54
C ASN A 614 12.91 -18.51 -35.43
N THR A 615 11.94 -17.87 -36.06
CA THR A 615 10.97 -18.51 -36.96
C THR A 615 10.59 -17.55 -38.10
N SER A 616 9.99 -18.10 -39.16
CA SER A 616 9.44 -17.28 -40.24
C SER A 616 8.12 -16.61 -39.81
N VAL A 617 7.90 -15.36 -40.23
CA VAL A 617 6.70 -14.60 -39.89
C VAL A 617 5.43 -15.27 -40.43
N GLU A 618 5.50 -15.86 -41.62
CA GLU A 618 4.37 -16.54 -42.26
C GLU A 618 3.90 -17.77 -41.46
N GLU A 619 4.84 -18.62 -41.03
CA GLU A 619 4.54 -19.80 -40.21
C GLU A 619 4.02 -19.39 -38.82
N GLY A 620 4.68 -18.42 -38.18
CA GLY A 620 4.26 -17.93 -36.87
C GLY A 620 2.87 -17.28 -36.87
N LEU A 621 2.55 -16.47 -37.89
CA LEU A 621 1.25 -15.81 -37.99
C LEU A 621 0.12 -16.81 -38.20
N HIS A 622 0.33 -17.85 -39.01
CA HIS A 622 -0.66 -18.91 -39.20
C HIS A 622 -1.04 -19.59 -37.88
N ASP A 623 -0.03 -19.92 -37.05
CA ASP A 623 -0.25 -20.64 -35.79
C ASP A 623 -0.72 -19.72 -34.65
N LEU A 624 -0.46 -18.41 -34.75
CA LEU A 624 -0.96 -17.41 -33.80
C LEU A 624 -2.47 -17.16 -33.95
N LEU A 625 -3.03 -17.35 -35.16
CA LEU A 625 -4.46 -17.15 -35.45
C LEU A 625 -5.36 -18.30 -34.97
N GLN A 626 -4.80 -19.30 -34.30
CA GLN A 626 -5.58 -20.41 -33.75
C GLN A 626 -6.46 -19.97 -32.56
N PRO A 627 -7.70 -20.48 -32.44
CA PRO A 627 -8.66 -20.01 -31.44
C PRO A 627 -8.40 -20.51 -30.01
N ASP A 628 -7.50 -21.47 -29.80
CA ASP A 628 -7.10 -22.00 -28.50
C ASP A 628 -6.07 -21.14 -27.76
N LEU A 629 -5.55 -20.11 -28.46
CA LEU A 629 -4.45 -19.27 -28.03
C LEU A 629 -4.94 -17.94 -27.43
N SER A 630 -4.25 -17.49 -26.39
CA SER A 630 -4.42 -16.17 -25.81
C SER A 630 -3.07 -15.57 -25.45
N LEU A 631 -2.96 -14.26 -25.60
CA LEU A 631 -1.76 -13.49 -25.27
C LEU A 631 -1.94 -12.76 -23.94
N ALA A 632 -0.83 -12.46 -23.25
CA ALA A 632 -0.83 -11.68 -22.02
C ALA A 632 -1.29 -10.24 -22.28
N ASN A 633 -2.58 -9.96 -22.06
CA ASN A 633 -3.18 -8.65 -22.36
C ASN A 633 -2.60 -7.48 -21.55
N GLU A 634 -1.96 -7.73 -20.40
CA GLU A 634 -1.36 -6.68 -19.58
C GLU A 634 0.10 -6.37 -19.98
N TRP A 635 0.70 -7.18 -20.86
CA TRP A 635 2.05 -6.94 -21.39
C TRP A 635 1.96 -6.08 -22.65
N ILE A 636 3.02 -5.32 -22.91
CA ILE A 636 3.10 -4.42 -24.05
C ILE A 636 3.94 -5.09 -25.12
N TYR A 637 3.27 -5.64 -26.12
CA TYR A 637 3.91 -6.12 -27.35
C TYR A 637 3.99 -4.98 -28.36
N CYS A 638 2.92 -4.18 -28.43
CA CYS A 638 2.80 -3.00 -29.26
C CYS A 638 2.23 -1.84 -28.44
N ILE A 639 2.71 -0.63 -28.71
CA ILE A 639 2.26 0.58 -28.03
C ILE A 639 0.92 1.02 -28.63
N THR A 640 -0.17 0.72 -27.92
CA THR A 640 -1.55 1.08 -28.31
C THR A 640 -2.09 2.31 -27.60
N ASP A 641 -1.42 2.76 -26.53
CA ASP A 641 -1.95 3.77 -25.60
C ASP A 641 -1.89 5.20 -26.16
N ILE A 642 -1.00 5.44 -27.14
CA ILE A 642 -0.71 6.76 -27.70
C ILE A 642 -1.82 7.22 -28.65
N ASP A 643 -2.17 6.40 -29.66
CA ASP A 643 -3.13 6.78 -30.70
C ASP A 643 -4.56 6.36 -30.32
N PRO A 644 -5.54 7.27 -30.31
CA PRO A 644 -6.94 6.95 -30.04
C PRO A 644 -7.53 5.87 -30.97
N ASP A 645 -7.05 5.73 -32.20
CA ASP A 645 -7.49 4.67 -33.11
C ASP A 645 -6.91 3.30 -32.74
N HIS A 646 -5.66 3.26 -32.24
CA HIS A 646 -5.01 2.03 -31.78
C HIS A 646 -5.51 1.55 -30.41
N ARG A 647 -6.05 2.44 -29.55
CA ARG A 647 -6.60 2.07 -28.23
C ARG A 647 -7.71 1.02 -28.28
N LYS A 648 -8.45 0.95 -29.38
CA LYS A 648 -9.54 -0.04 -29.54
C LYS A 648 -9.02 -1.46 -29.79
N LEU A 649 -7.73 -1.62 -30.09
CA LEU A 649 -7.13 -2.90 -30.45
C LEU A 649 -6.69 -3.66 -29.20
N SER A 650 -6.98 -4.96 -29.18
CA SER A 650 -6.29 -5.85 -28.24
C SER A 650 -4.82 -6.01 -28.63
N GLN A 651 -3.96 -6.33 -27.66
CA GLN A 651 -2.53 -6.56 -27.91
C GLN A 651 -2.29 -7.64 -28.98
N LEU A 652 -3.13 -8.67 -29.04
CA LEU A 652 -3.06 -9.69 -30.09
C LEU A 652 -3.41 -9.12 -31.48
N GLU A 653 -4.47 -8.32 -31.58
CA GLU A 653 -4.85 -7.66 -32.84
C GLU A 653 -3.79 -6.65 -33.30
N ALA A 654 -3.19 -5.91 -32.36
CA ALA A 654 -2.10 -4.97 -32.62
C ALA A 654 -0.89 -5.70 -33.21
N VAL A 655 -0.47 -6.82 -32.61
CA VAL A 655 0.61 -7.66 -33.16
C VAL A 655 0.25 -8.20 -34.54
N ILE A 656 -0.99 -8.64 -34.77
CA ILE A 656 -1.42 -9.13 -36.08
C ILE A 656 -1.31 -8.02 -37.14
N ARG A 657 -1.78 -6.80 -36.85
CA ARG A 657 -1.71 -5.65 -37.78
C ARG A 657 -0.28 -5.21 -38.07
N PHE A 658 0.58 -5.26 -37.06
CA PHE A 658 2.01 -5.02 -37.22
C PHE A 658 2.65 -6.04 -38.18
N LEU A 659 2.35 -7.33 -38.00
CA LEU A 659 2.92 -8.40 -38.82
C LEU A 659 2.36 -8.43 -40.25
N THR A 660 1.10 -8.02 -40.47
CA THR A 660 0.51 -7.93 -41.82
C THR A 660 0.90 -6.64 -42.56
N GLY A 661 1.47 -5.66 -41.87
CA GLY A 661 1.86 -4.37 -42.43
C GLY A 661 0.66 -3.47 -42.76
N GLU A 662 -0.49 -3.68 -42.12
CA GLU A 662 -1.69 -2.85 -42.31
C GLU A 662 -1.53 -1.44 -41.70
N GLU A 663 -0.77 -1.32 -40.61
CA GLU A 663 -0.50 -0.07 -39.88
C GLU A 663 1.01 0.10 -39.63
N PRO A 664 1.75 0.84 -40.47
CA PRO A 664 3.20 1.02 -40.32
C PRO A 664 3.61 1.94 -39.17
N ASP A 665 2.67 2.73 -38.63
CA ASP A 665 2.91 3.69 -37.55
C ASP A 665 2.87 3.05 -36.15
N LEU A 666 2.55 1.75 -36.06
CA LEU A 666 2.47 1.01 -34.81
C LEU A 666 3.87 0.57 -34.34
N GLU A 667 4.32 1.07 -33.20
CA GLU A 667 5.60 0.70 -32.59
C GLU A 667 5.46 -0.56 -31.73
N CYS A 668 6.19 -1.63 -32.07
CA CYS A 668 6.18 -2.91 -31.35
C CYS A 668 7.59 -3.37 -30.94
N ASP A 669 7.68 -4.14 -29.86
CA ASP A 669 8.93 -4.80 -29.45
C ASP A 669 9.19 -6.03 -30.34
N GLU A 670 10.04 -5.85 -31.35
CA GLU A 670 10.37 -6.90 -32.33
C GLU A 670 10.93 -8.17 -31.68
N GLU A 671 11.72 -8.05 -30.60
CA GLU A 671 12.34 -9.19 -29.92
C GLU A 671 11.26 -10.05 -29.25
N LEU A 672 10.37 -9.41 -28.49
CA LEU A 672 9.26 -10.10 -27.83
C LEU A 672 8.26 -10.70 -28.83
N VAL A 673 7.95 -9.98 -29.91
CA VAL A 673 7.05 -10.48 -30.96
C VAL A 673 7.66 -11.71 -31.66
N GLN A 674 8.97 -11.70 -31.94
CA GLN A 674 9.66 -12.87 -32.50
C GLN A 674 9.63 -14.08 -31.56
N GLU A 675 9.81 -13.87 -30.25
CA GLU A 675 9.67 -14.94 -29.26
C GLU A 675 8.25 -15.53 -29.23
N VAL A 676 7.21 -14.69 -29.28
CA VAL A 676 5.80 -15.14 -29.33
C VAL A 676 5.54 -15.98 -30.58
N LEU A 677 6.05 -15.56 -31.74
CA LEU A 677 5.89 -16.32 -32.98
C LEU A 677 6.58 -17.68 -32.89
N PHE A 678 7.79 -17.71 -32.34
CA PHE A 678 8.51 -18.96 -32.13
C PHE A 678 7.75 -19.89 -31.18
N ASP A 679 7.28 -19.37 -30.06
CA ASP A 679 6.48 -20.11 -29.08
C ASP A 679 5.16 -20.64 -29.70
N ALA A 680 4.51 -19.86 -30.57
CA ALA A 680 3.29 -20.27 -31.26
C ALA A 680 3.52 -21.52 -32.14
N VAL A 681 4.61 -21.54 -32.91
CA VAL A 681 4.98 -22.66 -33.81
C VAL A 681 5.36 -23.91 -33.02
N VAL A 682 6.18 -23.77 -31.96
CA VAL A 682 6.61 -24.93 -31.15
C VAL A 682 5.43 -25.57 -30.41
N THR A 683 4.45 -24.76 -30.02
CA THR A 683 3.29 -25.22 -29.25
C THR A 683 2.09 -25.65 -30.11
N ALA A 684 2.05 -25.33 -31.41
CA ALA A 684 0.96 -25.68 -32.33
C ALA A 684 0.55 -27.18 -32.32
N PRO A 685 1.47 -28.17 -32.25
CA PRO A 685 1.09 -29.58 -32.22
C PRO A 685 0.26 -30.00 -30.99
N MET A 686 0.24 -29.18 -29.93
CA MET A 686 -0.51 -29.47 -28.71
C MET A 686 -2.02 -29.43 -28.92
N GLU A 687 -2.51 -28.55 -29.79
CA GLU A 687 -3.93 -28.45 -30.13
C GLU A 687 -4.45 -29.78 -30.71
N ALA A 688 -3.77 -30.31 -31.72
CA ALA A 688 -4.11 -31.59 -32.34
C ALA A 688 -3.99 -32.76 -31.33
N TYR A 689 -3.00 -32.71 -30.44
CA TYR A 689 -2.81 -33.73 -29.41
C TYR A 689 -3.96 -33.73 -28.38
N TRP A 690 -4.33 -32.56 -27.85
CA TRP A 690 -5.38 -32.46 -26.86
C TRP A 690 -6.78 -32.72 -27.44
N THR A 691 -7.05 -32.26 -28.66
CA THR A 691 -8.33 -32.52 -29.34
C THR A 691 -8.52 -34.02 -29.60
N THR A 692 -7.49 -34.73 -30.05
CA THR A 692 -7.57 -36.20 -30.24
C THR A 692 -7.78 -36.95 -28.92
N LEU A 693 -7.17 -36.49 -27.82
CA LEU A 693 -7.43 -37.02 -26.49
C LEU A 693 -8.85 -36.74 -26.01
N ALA A 694 -9.35 -35.52 -26.20
CA ALA A 694 -10.71 -35.12 -25.83
C ALA A 694 -11.77 -35.98 -26.53
N LEU A 695 -11.56 -36.31 -27.81
CA LEU A 695 -12.45 -37.21 -28.56
C LEU A 695 -12.40 -38.66 -28.05
N ASN A 696 -11.24 -39.11 -27.57
CA ASN A 696 -11.04 -40.46 -27.05
C ASN A 696 -11.50 -40.64 -25.59
N MET A 697 -11.83 -39.56 -24.85
CA MET A 697 -12.24 -39.59 -23.44
C MET A 697 -13.62 -40.23 -23.14
N SER A 698 -14.10 -41.10 -24.02
CA SER A 698 -15.33 -41.86 -23.83
C SER A 698 -15.21 -43.06 -22.88
N MET A 699 -14.03 -43.31 -22.28
CA MET A 699 -13.85 -44.36 -21.27
C MET A 699 -14.13 -43.83 -19.85
N GLU A 700 -15.11 -44.43 -19.17
CA GLU A 700 -15.54 -44.14 -17.78
C GLU A 700 -14.42 -44.11 -16.73
N THR A 701 -13.24 -44.65 -17.05
CA THR A 701 -12.07 -44.79 -16.16
C THR A 701 -11.32 -43.49 -15.86
N GLU A 702 -11.47 -42.44 -16.70
CA GLU A 702 -10.74 -41.18 -16.59
C GLU A 702 -11.68 -39.96 -16.42
N ALA A 703 -12.95 -40.20 -16.05
CA ALA A 703 -13.95 -39.18 -15.78
C ALA A 703 -13.56 -38.30 -14.58
N GLY A 704 -12.89 -37.18 -14.84
CA GLY A 704 -12.49 -36.22 -13.82
C GLY A 704 -11.38 -35.24 -14.22
N ILE A 705 -10.80 -35.35 -15.41
CA ILE A 705 -9.88 -34.36 -15.98
C ILE A 705 -10.72 -33.30 -16.69
N GLU A 706 -10.55 -32.03 -16.32
CA GLU A 706 -11.41 -30.93 -16.81
C GLU A 706 -10.77 -30.19 -17.98
N MET A 707 -9.49 -29.82 -17.86
CA MET A 707 -8.75 -29.04 -18.86
C MET A 707 -7.24 -29.25 -18.79
N ALA A 708 -6.57 -29.06 -19.93
CA ALA A 708 -5.13 -28.88 -20.02
C ALA A 708 -4.80 -27.43 -20.37
N PHE A 709 -3.66 -26.95 -19.88
CA PHE A 709 -3.18 -25.59 -20.14
C PHE A 709 -1.67 -25.56 -20.24
N LEU A 710 -1.17 -24.57 -20.97
CA LEU A 710 0.24 -24.32 -21.21
C LEU A 710 0.48 -22.82 -21.19
N GLY A 711 1.61 -22.41 -20.62
CA GLY A 711 2.11 -21.05 -20.72
C GLY A 711 3.60 -21.07 -21.08
N THR A 712 4.00 -20.16 -21.94
CA THR A 712 5.40 -19.97 -22.30
C THR A 712 5.99 -18.74 -21.62
N ARG A 713 7.29 -18.51 -21.79
CA ARG A 713 7.98 -17.35 -21.24
C ARG A 713 7.48 -16.04 -21.85
N ALA A 714 7.18 -16.01 -23.15
CA ALA A 714 6.75 -14.81 -23.88
C ALA A 714 5.28 -14.38 -23.60
N GLY A 715 4.61 -15.02 -22.63
CA GLY A 715 3.23 -14.69 -22.25
C GLY A 715 2.16 -15.35 -23.12
N LEU A 716 2.53 -16.29 -23.99
CA LEU A 716 1.61 -17.07 -24.80
C LEU A 716 0.97 -18.18 -23.95
N MET A 717 -0.36 -18.23 -23.95
CA MET A 717 -1.16 -19.19 -23.23
C MET A 717 -2.01 -20.01 -24.19
N ARG A 718 -1.99 -21.33 -24.04
CA ARG A 718 -2.91 -22.26 -24.72
C ARG A 718 -3.72 -23.03 -23.70
N SER A 719 -5.00 -23.25 -23.98
CA SER A 719 -5.85 -24.08 -23.13
C SER A 719 -6.81 -24.94 -23.95
N ALA A 720 -7.00 -26.18 -23.52
CA ALA A 720 -7.95 -27.11 -24.12
C ALA A 720 -8.88 -27.69 -23.06
N LEU A 721 -10.17 -27.62 -23.35
CA LEU A 721 -11.22 -28.16 -22.49
C LEU A 721 -11.49 -29.61 -22.89
N TYR A 722 -11.39 -30.53 -21.92
CA TYR A 722 -11.76 -31.93 -22.12
C TYR A 722 -13.24 -32.20 -21.83
N VAL A 723 -13.85 -31.31 -21.07
CA VAL A 723 -15.26 -31.38 -20.69
C VAL A 723 -15.96 -30.11 -21.18
N GLY A 724 -17.23 -30.20 -21.58
CA GLY A 724 -18.01 -29.02 -21.97
C GLY A 724 -17.96 -27.92 -20.91
N SER A 725 -17.89 -26.66 -21.35
CA SER A 725 -17.65 -25.46 -20.53
C SER A 725 -18.59 -25.32 -19.32
N GLU A 726 -19.82 -25.81 -19.42
CA GLU A 726 -20.81 -25.78 -18.33
C GLU A 726 -20.43 -26.66 -17.12
N LYS A 727 -19.70 -27.75 -17.37
CA LYS A 727 -19.35 -28.78 -16.37
C LYS A 727 -18.02 -28.50 -15.65
N ILE A 728 -17.32 -27.40 -16.00
CA ILE A 728 -16.09 -26.98 -15.35
C ILE A 728 -16.38 -26.55 -13.92
N SER A 729 -15.62 -27.10 -12.97
CA SER A 729 -15.82 -26.82 -11.56
C SER A 729 -15.30 -25.44 -11.15
N ASN A 730 -14.17 -24.99 -11.73
CA ASN A 730 -13.62 -23.65 -11.52
C ASN A 730 -13.70 -22.78 -12.79
N ARG A 731 -14.80 -22.05 -12.93
CA ARG A 731 -15.02 -21.15 -14.09
C ARG A 731 -14.18 -19.86 -14.07
N LYS A 732 -13.49 -19.55 -12.96
CA LYS A 732 -12.67 -18.34 -12.84
C LYS A 732 -11.23 -18.55 -13.30
N PHE A 733 -10.75 -19.80 -13.34
CA PHE A 733 -9.38 -20.13 -13.68
C PHE A 733 -9.04 -19.70 -15.12
N LEU A 734 -7.86 -19.10 -15.32
CA LEU A 734 -7.41 -18.49 -16.58
C LEU A 734 -8.31 -17.36 -17.11
N THR A 735 -9.10 -16.72 -16.24
CA THR A 735 -9.89 -15.54 -16.61
C THR A 735 -9.34 -14.28 -15.95
N ARG A 736 -9.65 -13.11 -16.51
CA ARG A 736 -9.23 -11.79 -15.95
C ARG A 736 -9.67 -11.55 -14.49
N LYS A 737 -10.61 -12.34 -13.96
CA LYS A 737 -11.03 -12.26 -12.55
C LYS A 737 -10.03 -12.89 -11.58
N ASP A 738 -9.24 -13.85 -12.04
CA ASP A 738 -8.27 -14.58 -11.24
C ASP A 738 -6.84 -14.21 -11.68
N LYS A 739 -6.37 -13.06 -11.20
CA LYS A 739 -5.06 -12.50 -11.58
C LYS A 739 -3.88 -13.44 -11.26
N GLU A 740 -3.99 -14.29 -10.25
CA GLU A 740 -2.92 -15.22 -9.85
C GLU A 740 -2.69 -16.38 -10.84
N SER A 741 -3.65 -16.65 -11.73
CA SER A 741 -3.55 -17.76 -12.71
C SER A 741 -3.18 -17.32 -14.12
N ILE A 742 -3.15 -16.02 -14.41
CA ILE A 742 -2.80 -15.44 -15.71
C ILE A 742 -1.46 -14.68 -15.65
N PHE A 743 -0.87 -14.41 -16.82
CA PHE A 743 0.26 -13.49 -16.89
C PHE A 743 -0.24 -12.07 -16.64
N THR A 744 0.34 -11.44 -15.62
CA THR A 744 0.07 -10.04 -15.28
C THR A 744 1.36 -9.24 -15.45
N MET A 745 1.25 -7.91 -15.42
CA MET A 745 2.44 -7.06 -15.41
C MET A 745 3.30 -7.32 -14.15
N ASP A 746 2.66 -7.65 -13.03
CA ASP A 746 3.31 -7.79 -11.73
C ASP A 746 3.94 -9.17 -11.52
N HIS A 747 3.38 -10.24 -12.08
CA HIS A 747 3.88 -11.59 -11.84
C HIS A 747 3.50 -12.62 -12.91
N PHE A 748 4.35 -13.64 -13.04
CA PHE A 748 4.04 -14.91 -13.69
C PHE A 748 2.99 -15.69 -12.87
N PRO A 749 2.13 -16.50 -13.53
CA PRO A 749 1.12 -17.30 -12.85
C PRO A 749 1.70 -18.14 -11.71
N LEU A 750 0.96 -18.30 -10.61
CA LEU A 750 1.42 -19.06 -9.44
C LEU A 750 1.82 -20.50 -9.79
N TRP A 751 1.06 -21.16 -10.67
CA TRP A 751 1.36 -22.51 -11.13
C TRP A 751 2.66 -22.57 -11.95
N TYR A 752 2.96 -21.53 -12.73
CA TYR A 752 4.20 -21.43 -13.51
C TYR A 752 5.40 -21.25 -12.57
N ARG A 753 5.32 -20.29 -11.64
CA ARG A 753 6.38 -19.99 -10.66
C ARG A 753 6.72 -21.22 -9.81
N ARG A 754 5.70 -21.94 -9.34
CA ARG A 754 5.92 -23.17 -8.57
C ARG A 754 6.55 -24.25 -9.43
N ALA A 755 6.06 -24.45 -10.65
CA ALA A 755 6.54 -25.46 -11.59
C ALA A 755 8.03 -25.25 -11.94
N ALA A 756 8.45 -24.00 -12.10
CA ALA A 756 9.83 -23.64 -12.42
C ALA A 756 10.84 -24.10 -11.35
N GLU A 757 10.49 -23.93 -10.08
CA GLU A 757 11.36 -24.26 -8.94
C GLU A 757 11.54 -25.77 -8.72
N HIS A 758 10.60 -26.59 -9.19
CA HIS A 758 10.70 -28.03 -9.01
C HIS A 758 11.48 -28.66 -10.18
N PRO A 759 12.22 -29.77 -9.93
CA PRO A 759 12.99 -30.44 -10.97
C PRO A 759 12.14 -30.77 -12.20
N PRO A 760 12.65 -30.54 -13.43
CA PRO A 760 11.89 -30.79 -14.65
C PRO A 760 11.49 -32.27 -14.73
N GLY A 761 10.23 -32.51 -15.09
CA GLY A 761 9.64 -33.85 -15.10
C GLY A 761 9.07 -34.30 -13.75
N SER A 762 9.04 -33.46 -12.73
CA SER A 762 8.22 -33.67 -11.53
C SER A 762 6.92 -32.86 -11.60
N PHE A 763 5.83 -33.37 -11.02
CA PHE A 763 4.54 -32.69 -11.01
C PHE A 763 4.22 -32.10 -9.64
N ILE A 764 3.75 -30.86 -9.66
CA ILE A 764 3.30 -30.15 -8.46
C ILE A 764 1.79 -30.15 -8.42
N TYR A 765 1.26 -30.67 -7.32
CA TYR A 765 -0.15 -30.68 -7.01
C TYR A 765 -0.45 -29.53 -6.06
N SER A 766 -1.46 -28.73 -6.41
CA SER A 766 -1.87 -27.56 -5.65
C SER A 766 -3.39 -27.52 -5.50
N ILE A 767 -3.84 -27.20 -4.28
CA ILE A 767 -5.24 -26.89 -3.97
C ILE A 767 -5.29 -25.42 -3.59
N VAL A 768 -6.25 -24.70 -4.18
CA VAL A 768 -6.61 -23.33 -3.78
C VAL A 768 -7.75 -23.44 -2.77
N SER A 769 -7.50 -23.09 -1.51
CA SER A 769 -8.55 -22.96 -0.50
C SER A 769 -9.22 -21.60 -0.69
N GLU A 770 -10.48 -21.56 -1.17
CA GLU A 770 -11.26 -20.33 -1.22
C GLU A 770 -11.64 -19.93 0.22
N ASP A 771 -10.78 -19.21 0.92
CA ASP A 771 -11.11 -18.65 2.24
C ASP A 771 -11.91 -17.32 2.14
N ASP A 772 -12.10 -16.78 0.93
CA ASP A 772 -12.62 -15.41 0.69
C ASP A 772 -14.04 -15.35 0.09
N SER A 773 -14.74 -16.47 -0.10
CA SER A 773 -16.15 -16.46 -0.52
C SER A 773 -17.05 -16.81 0.67
N GLU A 774 -18.16 -16.09 0.83
CA GLU A 774 -19.19 -16.24 1.88
C GLU A 774 -19.87 -17.63 1.93
N GLY A 775 -19.29 -18.66 1.32
CA GLY A 775 -19.70 -20.06 1.46
C GLY A 775 -18.47 -20.94 1.57
N GLY A 776 -18.19 -21.44 2.77
CA GLY A 776 -17.13 -22.42 3.06
C GLY A 776 -17.32 -23.74 2.31
N GLY A 777 -17.11 -23.71 1.01
CA GLY A 777 -17.15 -24.86 0.12
C GLY A 777 -15.84 -25.61 0.18
N LEU A 778 -15.91 -26.95 0.22
CA LEU A 778 -14.73 -27.78 0.03
C LEU A 778 -14.07 -27.49 -1.33
N PRO A 779 -12.73 -27.53 -1.42
CA PRO A 779 -12.04 -27.41 -2.70
C PRO A 779 -12.48 -28.55 -3.62
N LYS A 780 -12.96 -28.20 -4.81
CA LYS A 780 -13.48 -29.18 -5.79
C LYS A 780 -12.42 -29.64 -6.79
N VAL A 781 -11.32 -28.91 -6.89
CA VAL A 781 -10.36 -29.00 -7.99
C VAL A 781 -8.93 -28.97 -7.49
N VAL A 782 -8.06 -29.74 -8.15
CA VAL A 782 -6.61 -29.77 -7.96
C VAL A 782 -5.94 -29.32 -9.26
N THR A 783 -5.02 -28.37 -9.15
CA THR A 783 -4.20 -27.90 -10.27
C THR A 783 -2.85 -28.60 -10.22
N VAL A 784 -2.50 -29.27 -11.32
CA VAL A 784 -1.24 -30.01 -11.47
C VAL A 784 -0.38 -29.31 -12.52
N SER A 785 0.90 -29.09 -12.24
CA SER A 785 1.81 -28.36 -13.15
C SER A 785 3.23 -28.93 -13.15
N THR A 786 3.93 -28.80 -14.27
CA THR A 786 5.34 -29.20 -14.43
C THR A 786 6.05 -28.24 -15.40
N ALA A 787 7.33 -27.98 -15.17
CA ALA A 787 8.16 -27.17 -16.07
C ALA A 787 8.81 -28.03 -17.15
N VAL A 788 8.92 -27.47 -18.34
CA VAL A 788 9.63 -28.02 -19.49
C VAL A 788 10.92 -27.21 -19.67
N ALA A 789 12.02 -27.84 -19.28
CA ALA A 789 13.37 -27.29 -19.44
C ALA A 789 14.06 -27.86 -20.68
N VAL A 790 14.87 -27.02 -21.31
CA VAL A 790 15.68 -27.31 -22.50
C VAL A 790 17.14 -27.06 -22.14
N SER A 791 18.03 -27.93 -22.60
CA SER A 791 19.47 -27.79 -22.41
C SER A 791 20.16 -27.61 -23.75
N VAL A 792 20.88 -26.51 -23.95
CA VAL A 792 21.68 -26.21 -25.14
C VAL A 792 23.08 -25.84 -24.69
N ASP A 793 24.12 -26.43 -25.29
CA ASP A 793 25.54 -26.16 -24.98
C ASP A 793 25.92 -26.27 -23.48
N GLY A 794 25.26 -27.18 -22.75
CA GLY A 794 25.50 -27.39 -21.31
C GLY A 794 24.83 -26.36 -20.39
N LYS A 795 24.14 -25.36 -20.94
CA LYS A 795 23.26 -24.44 -20.22
C LYS A 795 21.83 -24.98 -20.22
N MET A 796 21.07 -24.74 -19.15
CA MET A 796 19.68 -25.18 -19.01
C MET A 796 18.77 -23.96 -18.84
N GLY A 797 17.70 -23.88 -19.63
CA GLY A 797 16.68 -22.84 -19.53
C GLY A 797 15.27 -23.43 -19.45
N ILE A 798 14.36 -22.76 -18.75
CA ILE A 798 12.94 -23.12 -18.72
C ILE A 798 12.26 -22.47 -19.92
N ALA A 799 11.65 -23.28 -20.78
CA ALA A 799 10.97 -22.80 -21.97
C ALA A 799 9.47 -22.55 -21.72
N ALA A 800 8.81 -23.50 -21.07
CA ALA A 800 7.37 -23.45 -20.84
C ALA A 800 6.98 -24.21 -19.56
N ALA A 801 5.79 -23.94 -19.04
CA ALA A 801 5.16 -24.75 -18.01
C ALA A 801 3.81 -25.27 -18.52
N VAL A 802 3.53 -26.54 -18.24
CA VAL A 802 2.34 -27.24 -18.69
C VAL A 802 1.59 -27.80 -17.48
N GLY A 803 0.27 -27.75 -17.51
CA GLY A 803 -0.54 -28.23 -16.42
C GLY A 803 -1.88 -28.80 -16.84
N VAL A 804 -2.52 -29.45 -15.87
CA VAL A 804 -3.82 -30.10 -15.99
C VAL A 804 -4.63 -29.78 -14.75
N GLN A 805 -5.91 -29.49 -14.97
CA GLN A 805 -6.88 -29.32 -13.90
C GLN A 805 -7.71 -30.60 -13.74
N ILE A 806 -7.72 -31.16 -12.53
CA ILE A 806 -8.44 -32.40 -12.22
C ILE A 806 -9.41 -32.21 -11.07
N LYS A 807 -10.51 -32.95 -11.07
CA LYS A 807 -11.44 -33.04 -9.94
C LYS A 807 -10.76 -33.73 -8.78
N LEU A 808 -10.99 -33.20 -7.58
CA LEU A 808 -10.50 -33.82 -6.34
C LEU A 808 -11.03 -35.26 -6.17
N GLU A 809 -12.26 -35.52 -6.61
CA GLU A 809 -12.88 -36.85 -6.55
C GLU A 809 -12.11 -37.91 -7.35
N LEU A 810 -11.51 -37.53 -8.48
CA LEU A 810 -10.69 -38.44 -9.29
C LEU A 810 -9.42 -38.83 -8.54
N LEU A 811 -8.75 -37.85 -7.94
CA LEU A 811 -7.55 -38.06 -7.14
C LEU A 811 -7.86 -38.97 -5.93
N GLN A 812 -8.95 -38.70 -5.22
CA GLN A 812 -9.40 -39.52 -4.09
C GLN A 812 -9.69 -40.96 -4.51
N ARG A 813 -10.43 -41.16 -5.61
CA ARG A 813 -10.76 -42.51 -6.10
C ARG A 813 -9.49 -43.31 -6.43
N LYS A 814 -8.56 -42.69 -7.16
CA LYS A 814 -7.27 -43.31 -7.51
C LYS A 814 -6.42 -43.62 -6.28
N PHE A 815 -6.39 -42.70 -5.32
CA PHE A 815 -5.70 -42.90 -4.05
C PHE A 815 -6.23 -44.12 -3.30
N TRP A 816 -7.55 -44.21 -3.08
CA TRP A 816 -8.13 -45.33 -2.33
C TRP A 816 -7.98 -46.67 -3.05
N MET A 817 -7.98 -46.70 -4.39
CA MET A 817 -7.70 -47.92 -5.15
C MET A 817 -6.24 -48.38 -4.99
N ALA A 818 -5.28 -47.45 -5.02
CA ALA A 818 -3.86 -47.79 -4.83
C ALA A 818 -3.56 -48.31 -3.41
N MET A 819 -4.24 -47.75 -2.39
CA MET A 819 -4.07 -48.19 -0.99
C MET A 819 -4.67 -49.59 -0.69
N GLN A 820 -5.31 -50.25 -1.67
CA GLN A 820 -5.81 -51.63 -1.54
C GLN A 820 -4.83 -52.67 -2.12
N GLN A 821 -3.78 -52.24 -2.81
CA GLN A 821 -2.92 -53.13 -3.58
C GLN A 821 -1.91 -53.81 -2.66
N CYS A 822 -1.98 -55.13 -2.46
CA CYS A 822 -0.99 -55.88 -1.66
C CYS A 822 -0.11 -56.78 -2.53
N SER A 823 1.17 -56.80 -2.21
CA SER A 823 2.15 -57.75 -2.75
C SER A 823 2.29 -58.95 -1.81
N ALA A 824 1.58 -60.07 -2.03
CA ALA A 824 2.08 -61.42 -1.75
C ALA A 824 1.09 -62.56 -2.04
N LEU A 825 1.70 -63.71 -2.35
CA LEU A 825 1.18 -65.01 -2.78
C LEU A 825 0.19 -65.73 -1.84
N ASP A 826 -0.17 -65.17 -0.69
CA ASP A 826 -0.98 -65.83 0.36
C ASP A 826 -2.32 -65.11 0.62
N GLY A 827 -3.08 -64.78 -0.42
CA GLY A 827 -4.55 -64.63 -0.40
C GLY A 827 -5.26 -63.68 0.60
N ALA A 828 -4.57 -63.02 1.52
CA ALA A 828 -5.14 -62.11 2.52
C ALA A 828 -4.29 -60.83 2.62
N CYS A 829 -4.90 -59.68 2.31
CA CYS A 829 -4.40 -58.36 2.68
C CYS A 829 -4.79 -58.11 4.16
N PRO A 830 -3.87 -58.13 5.13
CA PRO A 830 -4.23 -57.96 6.53
C PRO A 830 -4.44 -56.49 6.94
N LEU A 831 -4.02 -55.51 6.12
CA LEU A 831 -4.09 -54.08 6.44
C LEU A 831 -4.48 -53.27 5.19
N SER A 832 -5.60 -52.56 5.25
CA SER A 832 -6.02 -51.59 4.24
C SER A 832 -6.26 -50.22 4.87
N CYS A 833 -5.95 -49.16 4.13
CA CYS A 833 -6.31 -47.79 4.51
C CYS A 833 -7.83 -47.56 4.58
N GLN A 834 -8.65 -48.49 4.09
CA GLN A 834 -10.11 -48.41 4.19
C GLN A 834 -10.63 -48.95 5.52
N ASP A 835 -9.86 -49.80 6.21
CA ASP A 835 -10.24 -50.32 7.52
C ASP A 835 -10.14 -49.22 8.58
N ASP A 836 -11.01 -49.25 9.59
CA ASP A 836 -11.02 -48.27 10.70
C ASP A 836 -9.77 -48.32 11.60
N ILE A 837 -8.84 -49.22 11.30
CA ILE A 837 -7.60 -49.45 12.04
C ILE A 837 -6.54 -48.40 11.69
N LEU A 838 -6.50 -47.94 10.43
CA LEU A 838 -5.49 -47.00 9.93
C LEU A 838 -6.14 -45.70 9.43
N ASN A 839 -5.49 -44.57 9.69
CA ASN A 839 -5.83 -43.30 9.06
C ASN A 839 -4.73 -42.94 8.05
N CYS A 840 -5.11 -42.83 6.78
CA CYS A 840 -4.21 -42.52 5.69
C CYS A 840 -4.51 -41.14 5.14
N PHE A 841 -3.46 -40.32 5.04
CA PHE A 841 -3.51 -38.95 4.57
C PHE A 841 -2.57 -38.78 3.39
N LEU A 842 -3.02 -38.01 2.41
CA LEU A 842 -2.17 -37.47 1.35
C LEU A 842 -1.95 -36.00 1.65
N ILE A 843 -0.71 -35.60 1.90
CA ILE A 843 -0.33 -34.22 2.25
C ILE A 843 0.64 -33.64 1.22
N ASP A 844 0.66 -32.32 1.04
CA ASP A 844 1.71 -31.66 0.27
C ASP A 844 3.00 -31.44 1.10
N ASN A 845 4.03 -30.97 0.41
CA ASN A 845 5.30 -30.55 0.98
C ASN A 845 5.19 -29.40 2.00
N ASN A 846 4.04 -28.76 2.15
CA ASN A 846 3.78 -27.72 3.16
C ASN A 846 2.86 -28.21 4.30
N GLY A 847 2.44 -29.48 4.28
CA GLY A 847 1.59 -30.09 5.31
C GLY A 847 0.10 -29.83 5.16
N PHE A 848 -0.40 -29.43 3.98
CA PHE A 848 -1.83 -29.33 3.69
C PHE A 848 -2.39 -30.66 3.19
N ILE A 849 -3.57 -31.03 3.68
CA ILE A 849 -4.21 -32.30 3.37
C ILE A 849 -4.96 -32.23 2.03
N PHE A 850 -4.63 -33.14 1.10
CA PHE A 850 -5.34 -33.34 -0.17
C PHE A 850 -6.42 -34.41 -0.06
N VAL A 851 -6.09 -35.54 0.57
CA VAL A 851 -7.00 -36.67 0.75
C VAL A 851 -6.96 -37.11 2.20
N SER A 852 -8.14 -37.17 2.81
CA SER A 852 -8.40 -37.80 4.10
C SER A 852 -9.66 -38.66 3.98
N LYS A 853 -9.82 -39.63 4.88
CA LYS A 853 -11.08 -40.36 5.08
C LYS A 853 -12.26 -39.41 5.36
N ARG A 854 -12.00 -38.29 6.06
CA ARG A 854 -13.01 -37.27 6.36
C ARG A 854 -12.85 -36.09 5.40
N PRO A 855 -13.85 -35.81 4.55
CA PRO A 855 -13.76 -34.71 3.58
C PRO A 855 -13.56 -33.33 4.23
N ALA A 856 -14.06 -33.12 5.46
CA ALA A 856 -13.94 -31.85 6.18
C ALA A 856 -12.51 -31.51 6.66
N GLU A 857 -11.56 -32.44 6.52
CA GLU A 857 -10.14 -32.25 6.81
C GLU A 857 -9.35 -31.82 5.57
N THR A 858 -9.89 -32.00 4.36
CA THR A 858 -9.24 -31.58 3.11
C THR A 858 -9.06 -30.07 3.06
N GLY A 859 -7.87 -29.62 2.64
CA GLY A 859 -7.49 -28.21 2.57
C GLY A 859 -7.04 -27.62 3.91
N LYS A 860 -7.20 -28.33 5.03
CA LYS A 860 -6.66 -27.90 6.32
C LYS A 860 -5.21 -28.31 6.47
N PHE A 861 -4.51 -27.55 7.32
CA PHE A 861 -3.16 -27.88 7.75
C PHE A 861 -3.17 -29.12 8.65
N PHE A 862 -2.28 -30.07 8.38
CA PHE A 862 -2.23 -31.36 9.06
C PHE A 862 -1.99 -31.21 10.57
N GLY A 863 -1.15 -30.26 10.99
CA GLY A 863 -0.89 -30.00 12.41
C GLY A 863 -2.11 -29.53 13.21
N ALA A 864 -3.14 -28.98 12.56
CA ALA A 864 -4.40 -28.64 13.20
C ALA A 864 -5.33 -29.86 13.38
N VAL A 865 -5.13 -30.92 12.58
CA VAL A 865 -5.88 -32.17 12.66
C VAL A 865 -5.21 -33.16 13.62
N ASP A 866 -3.90 -33.36 13.47
CA ASP A 866 -3.10 -34.27 14.30
C ASP A 866 -1.77 -33.61 14.72
N GLY A 867 -1.85 -32.83 15.80
CA GLY A 867 -0.69 -32.12 16.36
C GLY A 867 0.41 -33.04 16.89
N ALA A 868 0.06 -34.25 17.34
CA ALA A 868 1.02 -35.21 17.90
C ALA A 868 1.99 -35.72 16.83
N VAL A 869 1.45 -36.17 15.68
CA VAL A 869 2.27 -36.64 14.56
C VAL A 869 3.07 -35.50 13.96
N MET A 870 2.47 -34.32 13.78
CA MET A 870 3.19 -33.17 13.23
C MET A 870 4.35 -32.71 14.12
N ALA A 871 4.16 -32.66 15.44
CA ALA A 871 5.23 -32.34 16.39
C ALA A 871 6.39 -33.35 16.30
N GLN A 872 6.09 -34.63 16.10
CA GLN A 872 7.13 -35.64 15.94
C GLN A 872 7.86 -35.53 14.60
N LEU A 873 7.15 -35.21 13.51
CA LEU A 873 7.76 -34.95 12.21
C LEU A 873 8.69 -33.73 12.23
N LEU A 874 8.37 -32.71 13.04
CA LEU A 874 9.25 -31.57 13.30
C LEU A 874 10.49 -31.99 14.11
N ASN A 875 10.32 -32.80 15.16
CA ASN A 875 11.43 -33.30 15.97
C ASN A 875 12.40 -34.19 15.18
N MET A 876 11.88 -34.97 14.22
CA MET A 876 12.67 -35.80 13.32
C MET A 876 13.34 -35.01 12.19
N GLY A 877 13.01 -33.73 12.01
CA GLY A 877 13.54 -32.87 10.95
C GLY A 877 12.95 -33.12 9.56
N MET A 878 11.89 -33.92 9.43
CA MET A 878 11.21 -34.14 8.15
C MET A 878 10.45 -32.89 7.70
N PHE A 879 9.88 -32.15 8.66
CA PHE A 879 9.35 -30.81 8.45
C PHE A 879 10.20 -29.80 9.22
N ARG A 880 10.37 -28.62 8.64
CA ARG A 880 10.99 -27.45 9.26
C ARG A 880 9.96 -26.36 9.47
N ARG A 881 9.96 -25.77 10.67
CA ARG A 881 9.21 -24.55 10.98
C ARG A 881 10.02 -23.34 10.54
N VAL A 882 9.43 -22.53 9.66
CA VAL A 882 9.98 -21.27 9.16
C VAL A 882 9.10 -20.15 9.69
N THR A 883 9.69 -19.15 10.33
CA THR A 883 8.97 -17.97 10.78
C THR A 883 9.00 -16.91 9.70
N MET A 884 7.83 -16.43 9.30
CA MET A 884 7.64 -15.33 8.36
C MET A 884 7.06 -14.15 9.12
N TYR A 885 7.37 -12.94 8.65
CA TYR A 885 6.79 -11.71 9.20
C TYR A 885 5.77 -11.13 8.19
N ASP A 886 4.97 -10.17 8.61
CA ASP A 886 4.18 -9.31 7.74
C ASP A 886 4.05 -7.96 8.45
N TYR A 887 4.89 -7.00 8.01
CA TYR A 887 4.94 -5.61 8.51
C TYR A 887 3.85 -4.72 7.91
N GLN A 888 3.10 -5.22 6.93
CA GLN A 888 2.02 -4.49 6.28
C GLN A 888 0.64 -5.03 6.69
N ALA A 889 0.55 -5.81 7.76
CA ALA A 889 -0.71 -6.37 8.24
C ALA A 889 -1.60 -5.30 8.88
N MET A 890 -2.91 -5.58 8.92
CA MET A 890 -3.91 -4.73 9.55
C MET A 890 -4.57 -5.49 10.70
N CYS A 891 -4.34 -5.03 11.93
CA CYS A 891 -4.82 -5.67 13.14
C CYS A 891 -6.01 -4.93 13.74
N LYS A 892 -6.84 -5.66 14.46
CA LYS A 892 -7.95 -5.07 15.19
C LYS A 892 -7.43 -4.46 16.48
N VAL A 893 -7.65 -3.17 16.67
CA VAL A 893 -7.27 -2.51 17.93
C VAL A 893 -8.14 -3.05 19.05
N HIS A 894 -7.55 -3.87 19.91
CA HIS A 894 -8.16 -4.22 21.18
C HIS A 894 -8.07 -3.00 22.08
N TYR A 895 -9.15 -2.21 22.13
CA TYR A 895 -9.29 -1.23 23.19
C TYR A 895 -9.19 -2.00 24.50
N HIS A 896 -8.13 -1.73 25.27
CA HIS A 896 -8.18 -1.94 26.71
C HIS A 896 -9.30 -1.04 27.20
N HIS A 897 -10.51 -1.59 27.23
CA HIS A 897 -11.47 -1.15 28.21
C HIS A 897 -10.71 -1.29 29.52
N HIS A 898 -10.24 -0.16 30.07
CA HIS A 898 -10.23 -0.03 31.51
C HIS A 898 -11.61 -0.53 31.88
N SER A 899 -11.64 -1.75 32.42
CA SER A 899 -12.88 -2.32 32.86
C SER A 899 -13.33 -1.37 33.96
N GLY A 900 -14.19 -0.43 33.57
CA GLY A 900 -15.18 0.20 34.41
C GLY A 900 -16.20 -0.85 34.82
N ALA A 901 -15.77 -2.09 35.11
CA ALA A 901 -16.27 -2.86 36.20
C ALA A 901 -16.08 -1.98 37.43
N ARG A 902 -16.99 -1.02 37.58
CA ARG A 902 -17.28 -0.36 38.83
C ARG A 902 -17.38 -1.53 39.82
N PRO A 903 -16.56 -1.57 40.88
CA PRO A 903 -16.82 -2.55 41.92
C PRO A 903 -18.28 -2.35 42.29
N LEU A 904 -19.08 -3.41 42.26
CA LEU A 904 -20.52 -3.40 42.53
C LEU A 904 -20.78 -2.43 43.70
N LEU A 905 -21.25 -1.22 43.38
CA LEU A 905 -21.56 -0.23 44.39
C LEU A 905 -22.67 -0.85 45.22
N SER A 906 -22.38 -1.08 46.49
CA SER A 906 -23.32 -1.64 47.46
C SER A 906 -24.69 -0.97 47.29
N PRO A 907 -25.80 -1.73 47.33
CA PRO A 907 -27.16 -1.17 47.20
C PRO A 907 -27.44 -0.02 48.19
N ILE A 908 -26.68 0.06 49.27
CA ILE A 908 -26.74 1.14 50.28
C ILE A 908 -26.26 2.48 49.69
N TYR A 909 -25.26 2.49 48.80
CA TYR A 909 -24.73 3.72 48.21
C TYR A 909 -25.67 4.28 47.14
N ALA A 910 -26.34 3.41 46.38
CA ALA A 910 -27.40 3.80 45.44
C ALA A 910 -28.61 4.38 46.17
N PHE A 911 -28.99 3.79 47.31
CA PHE A 911 -30.03 4.33 48.18
C PHE A 911 -29.65 5.70 48.76
N LEU A 912 -28.43 5.85 49.28
CA LEU A 912 -27.95 7.13 49.81
C LEU A 912 -27.85 8.22 48.73
N ALA A 913 -27.46 7.87 47.51
CA ALA A 913 -27.43 8.80 46.38
C ALA A 913 -28.86 9.23 45.97
N ALA A 914 -29.82 8.30 45.96
CA ALA A 914 -31.23 8.60 45.69
C ALA A 914 -31.84 9.49 46.78
N VAL A 915 -31.54 9.22 48.06
CA VAL A 915 -31.96 10.06 49.19
C VAL A 915 -31.32 11.45 49.10
N LYS A 916 -30.03 11.54 48.76
CA LYS A 916 -29.34 12.82 48.60
C LYS A 916 -29.92 13.62 47.42
N TRP A 917 -30.25 12.96 46.32
CA TRP A 917 -30.93 13.57 45.18
C TRP A 917 -32.32 14.08 45.57
N LEU A 918 -33.13 13.26 46.25
CA LEU A 918 -34.45 13.67 46.77
C LEU A 918 -34.39 14.85 47.73
N ILE A 919 -33.40 14.87 48.63
CA ILE A 919 -33.21 15.99 49.58
C ILE A 919 -32.79 17.25 48.84
N SER A 920 -31.94 17.14 47.81
CA SER A 920 -31.51 18.27 46.98
C SER A 920 -32.69 18.86 46.20
N ASP A 921 -33.52 18.01 45.59
CA ASP A 921 -34.69 18.43 44.83
C ASP A 921 -35.77 19.02 45.73
N PHE A 922 -35.97 18.45 46.93
CA PHE A 922 -36.89 18.99 47.94
C PHE A 922 -36.43 20.34 48.49
N LEU A 923 -35.11 20.55 48.65
CA LEU A 923 -34.53 21.83 49.05
C LEU A 923 -34.67 22.89 47.96
N ILE A 924 -34.50 22.52 46.68
CA ILE A 924 -34.71 23.42 45.54
C ILE A 924 -36.20 23.77 45.43
N PHE A 925 -37.09 22.80 45.59
CA PHE A 925 -38.54 23.02 45.62
C PHE A 925 -38.98 23.95 46.76
N LEU A 926 -38.38 23.83 47.96
CA LEU A 926 -38.64 24.74 49.08
C LEU A 926 -38.07 26.14 48.86
N LEU A 927 -36.95 26.28 48.14
CA LEU A 927 -36.36 27.56 47.75
C LEU A 927 -37.17 28.27 46.65
N GLU A 928 -37.82 27.51 45.77
CA GLU A 928 -38.63 28.04 44.67
C GLU A 928 -40.12 28.27 45.03
N PHE A 929 -40.58 27.85 46.21
CA PHE A 929 -41.97 27.99 46.64
C PHE A 929 -42.30 29.43 47.11
N ASN A 930 -42.39 30.37 46.16
CA ASN A 930 -42.93 31.71 46.38
C ASN A 930 -44.38 31.79 45.85
N MET A 931 -45.33 31.97 46.77
CA MET A 931 -46.80 32.01 46.60
C MET A 931 -47.33 33.15 45.70
N SER A 932 -46.49 33.79 44.88
CA SER A 932 -46.85 34.94 44.03
C SER A 932 -46.76 34.68 42.52
N SER A 933 -46.31 33.49 42.07
CA SER A 933 -46.20 33.20 40.62
C SER A 933 -47.41 32.49 39.99
N PHE A 934 -48.49 32.22 40.74
CA PHE A 934 -49.65 31.46 40.25
C PHE A 934 -50.67 32.29 39.44
N TRP A 935 -50.41 33.58 39.18
CA TRP A 935 -51.44 34.50 38.65
C TRP A 935 -51.04 35.35 37.43
N HIS A 936 -49.98 35.04 36.69
CA HIS A 936 -49.76 35.65 35.36
C HIS A 936 -49.41 34.59 34.31
N SER A 937 -50.44 34.20 33.56
CA SER A 937 -50.33 33.59 32.24
C SER A 937 -50.13 34.70 31.20
N ASP A 938 -49.06 34.63 30.39
CA ASP A 938 -49.21 34.49 28.93
C ASP A 938 -47.91 34.77 28.15
N ASN A 939 -47.63 33.81 27.26
CA ASN A 939 -47.09 33.91 25.90
C ASN A 939 -45.57 34.14 25.64
N LEU A 940 -45.05 33.13 24.91
CA LEU A 940 -44.12 33.22 23.78
C LEU A 940 -42.61 33.15 24.06
N ALA A 941 -42.04 31.95 23.89
CA ALA A 941 -41.03 31.65 22.85
C ALA A 941 -40.66 30.16 22.93
N ASP A 942 -40.92 29.43 21.85
CA ASP A 942 -40.51 28.05 21.64
C ASP A 942 -38.99 28.02 21.37
N ALA A 943 -38.21 27.90 22.44
CA ALA A 943 -36.78 27.65 22.34
C ALA A 943 -36.56 26.15 22.13
N LYS A 944 -36.52 25.74 20.86
CA LYS A 944 -36.07 24.41 20.43
C LYS A 944 -34.59 24.27 20.81
N ALA A 945 -34.33 23.82 22.04
CA ALA A 945 -33.01 23.40 22.47
C ALA A 945 -32.59 22.21 21.61
N VAL A 946 -31.77 22.48 20.60
CA VAL A 946 -30.96 21.49 19.91
C VAL A 946 -29.96 20.96 20.94
N PHE A 947 -30.41 19.99 21.73
CA PHE A 947 -29.52 19.17 22.53
C PHE A 947 -28.51 18.55 21.58
N HIS A 948 -27.23 18.84 21.82
CA HIS A 948 -26.11 18.13 21.24
C HIS A 948 -26.36 16.62 21.38
N HIS A 949 -26.81 16.00 20.30
CA HIS A 949 -26.57 14.58 20.11
C HIS A 949 -25.05 14.42 20.03
N SER A 950 -24.44 14.12 21.17
CA SER A 950 -23.17 13.41 21.20
C SER A 950 -23.38 12.17 20.34
N HIS A 951 -22.95 12.23 19.09
CA HIS A 951 -22.83 11.07 18.22
C HIS A 951 -21.96 10.07 18.97
N LYS A 952 -22.62 9.13 19.65
CA LYS A 952 -21.99 7.91 20.11
C LYS A 952 -21.77 7.12 18.83
N HIS A 953 -20.70 7.45 18.10
CA HIS A 953 -20.22 6.64 17.01
C HIS A 953 -20.19 5.21 17.56
N LYS A 954 -20.96 4.31 16.92
CA LYS A 954 -20.61 2.89 16.97
C LYS A 954 -19.17 2.86 16.49
N LYS A 955 -18.21 2.80 17.42
CA LYS A 955 -16.81 2.57 17.07
C LYS A 955 -16.80 1.20 16.42
N HIS A 956 -16.89 1.18 15.10
CA HIS A 956 -16.53 0.03 14.30
C HIS A 956 -15.11 -0.37 14.74
N ASP A 957 -14.87 -1.68 14.84
CA ASP A 957 -13.54 -2.22 15.10
C ASP A 957 -12.57 -1.63 14.06
N THR A 958 -11.83 -0.61 14.47
CA THR A 958 -10.95 0.15 13.60
C THR A 958 -9.69 -0.69 13.43
N LEU A 959 -9.37 -1.03 12.18
CA LEU A 959 -8.14 -1.72 11.85
C LEU A 959 -6.99 -0.71 11.83
N GLN A 960 -5.88 -1.06 12.47
CA GLN A 960 -4.64 -0.26 12.47
C GLN A 960 -3.50 -1.10 11.89
N PRO A 961 -2.52 -0.47 11.20
CA PRO A 961 -1.29 -1.15 10.82
C PRO A 961 -0.61 -1.82 12.01
N CYS A 962 -0.11 -3.04 11.81
CA CYS A 962 0.55 -3.83 12.83
C CYS A 962 1.57 -4.78 12.21
N ASP A 963 2.55 -5.17 13.02
CA ASP A 963 3.53 -6.19 12.66
C ASP A 963 3.00 -7.55 13.11
N THR A 964 2.93 -8.51 12.19
CA THR A 964 2.50 -9.88 12.51
C THR A 964 3.59 -10.88 12.18
N GLU A 965 3.68 -11.95 12.99
CA GLU A 965 4.52 -13.11 12.72
C GLU A 965 3.63 -14.34 12.50
N TYR A 966 3.98 -15.17 11.52
CA TYR A 966 3.26 -16.41 11.27
C TYR A 966 4.23 -17.55 10.90
N PRO A 967 4.01 -18.78 11.42
CA PRO A 967 4.82 -19.92 11.07
C PRO A 967 4.34 -20.55 9.76
N VAL A 968 5.27 -20.89 8.87
CA VAL A 968 5.08 -21.73 7.69
C VAL A 968 5.88 -23.01 7.85
N PHE A 969 5.37 -24.12 7.31
CA PHE A 969 6.02 -25.42 7.40
C PHE A 969 6.45 -25.90 6.01
N VAL A 970 7.64 -26.49 5.95
CA VAL A 970 8.25 -26.98 4.72
C VAL A 970 8.84 -28.36 4.96
N TYR A 971 8.58 -29.28 4.04
CA TYR A 971 9.20 -30.59 3.96
C TYR A 971 10.65 -30.52 3.49
N GLU A 972 11.55 -31.20 4.18
CA GLU A 972 12.96 -31.30 3.83
C GLU A 972 13.19 -32.52 2.90
N PRO A 973 13.54 -32.32 1.61
CA PRO A 973 13.62 -33.40 0.62
C PRO A 973 14.74 -34.42 0.88
N ALA A 974 15.67 -34.13 1.80
CA ALA A 974 16.72 -35.05 2.20
C ALA A 974 16.16 -36.33 2.87
N ILE A 975 14.98 -36.26 3.50
CA ILE A 975 14.41 -37.35 4.29
C ILE A 975 13.19 -37.94 3.58
N LYS A 976 13.42 -38.97 2.76
CA LYS A 976 12.38 -39.59 1.91
C LYS A 976 11.35 -40.44 2.66
N GLU A 977 11.75 -41.06 3.76
CA GLU A 977 10.93 -41.97 4.54
C GLU A 977 11.23 -41.82 6.04
N THR A 978 10.20 -41.81 6.88
CA THR A 978 10.33 -41.83 8.34
C THR A 978 9.25 -42.71 8.96
N ASN A 979 9.56 -43.30 10.11
CA ASN A 979 8.59 -43.97 10.95
C ASN A 979 8.86 -43.67 12.41
N GLY A 980 7.81 -43.72 13.23
CA GLY A 980 7.93 -43.41 14.64
C GLY A 980 6.80 -43.97 15.48
N LEU A 981 7.07 -44.05 16.77
CA LEU A 981 6.10 -44.38 17.82
C LEU A 981 5.96 -43.16 18.72
N ILE A 982 4.73 -42.76 18.99
CA ILE A 982 4.37 -41.62 19.83
C ILE A 982 3.69 -42.15 21.09
N GLU A 983 4.21 -41.80 22.26
CA GLU A 983 3.61 -42.16 23.54
C GLU A 983 2.53 -41.13 23.93
N CYS A 984 1.26 -41.52 23.90
CA CYS A 984 0.12 -40.64 24.15
C CYS A 984 -0.46 -40.82 25.56
N GLY A 985 0.36 -41.28 26.51
CA GLY A 985 -0.06 -41.69 27.85
C GLY A 985 -0.37 -43.19 27.89
N ASP A 986 -1.64 -43.55 27.78
CA ASP A 986 -2.12 -44.94 27.94
C ASP A 986 -2.02 -45.79 26.66
N CYS A 987 -1.65 -45.19 25.53
CA CYS A 987 -1.47 -45.87 24.25
C CYS A 987 -0.26 -45.34 23.48
N GLN A 988 0.27 -46.19 22.59
CA GLN A 988 1.32 -45.82 21.65
C GLN A 988 0.73 -45.74 20.25
N LYS A 989 0.97 -44.62 19.56
CA LYS A 989 0.52 -44.38 18.19
C LYS A 989 1.70 -44.52 17.23
N MET A 990 1.61 -45.44 16.28
CA MET A 990 2.61 -45.61 15.23
C MET A 990 2.24 -44.74 14.02
N PHE A 991 3.24 -44.14 13.37
CA PHE A 991 3.08 -43.49 12.07
C PHE A 991 4.22 -43.86 11.11
N VAL A 992 3.91 -43.78 9.82
CA VAL A 992 4.84 -43.96 8.71
C VAL A 992 4.58 -42.85 7.69
N ALA A 993 5.62 -42.12 7.31
CA ALA A 993 5.59 -41.09 6.28
C ALA A 993 6.50 -41.49 5.11
N GLN A 994 5.98 -41.42 3.89
CA GLN A 994 6.67 -41.82 2.67
C GLN A 994 6.46 -40.78 1.57
N GLN A 995 7.54 -40.30 0.95
CA GLN A 995 7.44 -39.42 -0.22
C GLN A 995 6.97 -40.20 -1.45
N ILE A 996 6.08 -39.58 -2.25
CA ILE A 996 5.63 -40.12 -3.54
C ILE A 996 6.58 -39.63 -4.64
N ALA A 997 7.16 -40.57 -5.40
CA ALA A 997 8.13 -40.27 -6.45
C ALA A 997 7.59 -39.30 -7.52
N SER A 998 8.46 -38.43 -8.03
CA SER A 998 8.17 -37.43 -9.07
C SER A 998 7.00 -36.48 -8.75
N SER A 999 6.73 -36.25 -7.46
CA SER A 999 5.69 -35.32 -7.00
C SER A 999 6.09 -34.57 -5.72
N ASN A 1000 5.36 -33.50 -5.41
CA ASN A 1000 5.46 -32.79 -4.12
C ASN A 1000 4.60 -33.41 -2.99
N LEU A 1001 4.04 -34.61 -3.21
CA LEU A 1001 3.11 -35.25 -2.28
C LEU A 1001 3.81 -36.23 -1.34
N LEU A 1002 3.24 -36.36 -0.14
CA LEU A 1002 3.66 -37.28 0.91
C LEU A 1002 2.47 -38.13 1.35
N LEU A 1003 2.70 -39.44 1.46
CA LEU A 1003 1.78 -40.40 2.04
C LEU A 1003 2.08 -40.54 3.53
N LEU A 1004 1.10 -40.25 4.37
CA LEU A 1004 1.20 -40.40 5.82
C LEU A 1004 0.15 -41.41 6.32
N VAL A 1005 0.62 -42.48 6.96
CA VAL A 1005 -0.23 -43.53 7.52
C VAL A 1005 -0.05 -43.53 9.03
N THR A 1006 -1.16 -43.45 9.77
CA THR A 1006 -1.18 -43.37 11.23
C THR A 1006 -2.13 -44.40 11.81
N ASP A 1007 -1.84 -44.87 13.03
CA ASP A 1007 -2.76 -45.72 13.78
C ASP A 1007 -3.99 -44.90 14.24
N ALA A 1008 -5.20 -45.41 13.96
CA ALA A 1008 -6.45 -44.75 14.30
C ALA A 1008 -6.96 -45.10 15.72
N ALA A 1009 -6.42 -46.15 16.34
CA ALA A 1009 -6.97 -46.69 17.59
C ALA A 1009 -6.62 -45.88 18.86
N CYS A 1010 -5.62 -44.99 18.77
CA CYS A 1010 -5.06 -44.21 19.88
C CYS A 1010 -5.35 -42.70 19.69
N ASP A 1011 -6.04 -42.10 20.67
CA ASP A 1011 -6.30 -40.65 20.70
C ASP A 1011 -5.16 -39.93 21.43
N CYS A 1012 -4.53 -38.98 20.75
CA CYS A 1012 -3.33 -38.26 21.21
C CYS A 1012 -3.59 -36.77 21.42
N SER A 1013 -4.83 -36.39 21.78
CA SER A 1013 -5.25 -35.01 22.00
C SER A 1013 -4.60 -34.32 23.22
N VAL A 1014 -3.72 -35.01 23.96
CA VAL A 1014 -2.83 -34.42 24.98
C VAL A 1014 -1.82 -33.44 24.35
N PHE A 1015 -1.42 -33.68 23.10
CA PHE A 1015 -0.56 -32.77 22.37
C PHE A 1015 -1.39 -31.60 21.81
N PRO A 1016 -0.99 -30.34 22.06
CA PRO A 1016 -1.71 -29.20 21.51
C PRO A 1016 -1.63 -29.21 19.97
N PRO A 1017 -2.67 -28.74 19.26
CA PRO A 1017 -2.62 -28.60 17.82
C PRO A 1017 -1.52 -27.62 17.41
N VAL A 1018 -0.83 -27.94 16.32
CA VAL A 1018 0.14 -27.04 15.70
C VAL A 1018 -0.62 -26.16 14.72
N LEU A 1019 -0.88 -24.92 15.11
CA LEU A 1019 -1.67 -23.97 14.33
C LEU A 1019 -0.76 -23.04 13.50
N LEU A 1020 -1.31 -22.57 12.37
CA LEU A 1020 -0.73 -21.54 11.51
C LEU A 1020 -1.17 -20.13 11.97
N ASP A 1021 -1.39 -19.94 13.28
CA ASP A 1021 -1.99 -18.71 13.78
C ASP A 1021 -1.03 -17.53 13.58
N VAL A 1022 -1.57 -16.48 12.99
CA VAL A 1022 -0.93 -15.17 12.89
C VAL A 1022 -0.91 -14.57 14.29
N LYS A 1023 0.28 -14.23 14.79
CA LYS A 1023 0.46 -13.57 16.07
C LYS A 1023 0.89 -12.15 15.84
N GLU A 1024 0.27 -11.22 16.54
CA GLU A 1024 0.77 -9.85 16.60
C GLU A 1024 2.12 -9.87 17.33
N VAL A 1025 3.13 -9.28 16.69
CA VAL A 1025 4.40 -9.02 17.38
C VAL A 1025 4.08 -7.95 18.41
N ASN A 1026 3.87 -8.38 19.66
CA ASN A 1026 3.43 -7.53 20.76
C ASN A 1026 4.52 -6.52 21.17
N LEU A 1027 4.77 -5.52 20.34
CA LEU A 1027 5.59 -4.33 20.65
C LEU A 1027 4.91 -3.45 21.71
N ALA A 1028 3.59 -3.59 21.89
CA ALA A 1028 2.79 -2.85 22.87
C ALA A 1028 3.12 -3.18 24.34
N HIS A 1029 3.77 -4.31 24.64
CA HIS A 1029 4.17 -4.66 26.02
C HIS A 1029 5.59 -4.23 26.40
N ASN A 1030 6.43 -3.86 25.43
CA ASN A 1030 7.76 -3.30 25.68
C ASN A 1030 7.85 -1.87 25.14
N ALA A 1031 7.32 -0.91 25.88
CA ALA A 1031 7.40 0.52 25.56
C ALA A 1031 8.84 0.99 25.26
N SER A 1032 9.86 0.33 25.83
CA SER A 1032 11.27 0.61 25.54
C SER A 1032 11.66 0.32 24.08
N VAL A 1033 11.22 -0.80 23.53
CA VAL A 1033 11.57 -1.22 22.15
C VAL A 1033 10.87 -0.34 21.13
N LYS A 1034 9.61 0.05 21.37
CA LYS A 1034 8.90 1.02 20.53
C LYS A 1034 9.63 2.37 20.50
N CYS A 1035 10.07 2.86 21.66
CA CYS A 1035 10.82 4.10 21.75
C CYS A 1035 12.21 4.02 21.11
N GLU A 1036 12.89 2.87 21.18
CA GLU A 1036 14.15 2.67 20.47
C GLU A 1036 13.96 2.70 18.96
N ARG A 1037 12.92 2.06 18.41
CA ARG A 1037 12.59 2.12 16.97
C ARG A 1037 12.25 3.54 16.50
N MET A 1038 11.49 4.30 17.29
CA MET A 1038 11.18 5.70 16.94
C MET A 1038 12.38 6.64 17.09
N ARG A 1039 13.39 6.27 17.90
CA ARG A 1039 14.65 7.01 18.05
C ARG A 1039 15.70 6.62 17.01
N SER A 1040 15.67 5.37 16.53
CA SER A 1040 16.63 4.88 15.53
C SER A 1040 16.38 5.60 14.21
N GLN A 1041 17.17 6.63 13.96
CA GLN A 1041 17.21 7.29 12.67
C GLN A 1041 17.96 6.36 11.71
N LYS A 1042 17.23 5.80 10.75
CA LYS A 1042 17.85 5.05 9.66
C LYS A 1042 18.66 5.99 8.77
N LEU A 1043 19.64 5.45 8.07
CA LEU A 1043 20.42 6.24 7.12
C LEU A 1043 19.50 6.79 6.03
N ARG A 1044 19.70 8.06 5.67
CA ARG A 1044 18.98 8.75 4.59
C ARG A 1044 19.93 9.71 3.88
N ARG A 1045 19.63 10.03 2.63
CA ARG A 1045 20.32 11.08 1.87
C ARG A 1045 19.48 12.35 1.89
N ARG A 1046 20.06 13.45 2.37
CA ARG A 1046 19.41 14.76 2.43
C ARG A 1046 19.21 15.33 1.02
N PRO A 1047 18.20 16.20 0.82
CA PRO A 1047 18.14 17.05 -0.36
C PRO A 1047 19.43 17.87 -0.52
N ASP A 1048 19.88 18.06 -1.76
CA ASP A 1048 21.15 18.74 -2.07
C ASP A 1048 21.06 20.27 -1.91
N THR A 1049 19.85 20.83 -2.03
CA THR A 1049 19.57 22.29 -1.92
C THR A 1049 18.89 22.65 -0.61
N CYS A 1050 19.14 23.87 -0.14
CA CYS A 1050 18.53 24.43 1.06
C CYS A 1050 18.52 25.96 1.02
N HIS A 1051 17.34 26.56 1.15
CA HIS A 1051 17.12 28.00 1.11
C HIS A 1051 16.57 28.53 2.44
N ALA A 1052 17.44 28.68 3.45
CA ALA A 1052 16.99 29.07 4.79
C ALA A 1052 16.97 30.60 5.04
N PHE A 1053 17.93 31.33 4.46
CA PHE A 1053 18.12 32.75 4.74
C PHE A 1053 18.63 33.52 3.53
N HIS A 1054 18.06 34.70 3.30
CA HIS A 1054 18.54 35.67 2.31
C HIS A 1054 18.69 37.07 2.94
N PRO A 1055 19.78 37.83 2.68
CA PRO A 1055 20.00 39.14 3.28
C PRO A 1055 18.99 40.22 2.87
N GLU A 1056 18.40 40.11 1.67
CA GLU A 1056 17.40 41.06 1.14
C GLU A 1056 15.96 40.74 1.58
N GLU A 1057 15.76 39.69 2.39
CA GLU A 1057 14.45 39.28 2.87
C GLU A 1057 13.77 40.39 3.71
N ASN A 1058 12.55 40.78 3.32
CA ASN A 1058 11.75 41.73 4.09
C ASN A 1058 11.22 41.08 5.38
N ALA A 1059 11.94 41.28 6.48
CA ALA A 1059 11.55 40.80 7.81
C ALA A 1059 10.53 41.70 8.54
N GLN A 1060 10.13 42.83 7.96
CA GLN A 1060 9.20 43.77 8.59
C GLN A 1060 7.73 43.39 8.38
N ASP A 1061 7.46 42.58 7.36
CA ASP A 1061 6.12 42.07 7.07
C ASP A 1061 5.83 40.81 7.93
N CYS A 1062 5.16 41.04 9.07
CA CYS A 1062 4.98 40.07 10.15
C CYS A 1062 3.52 39.97 10.67
N GLY A 1063 2.53 40.13 9.79
CA GLY A 1063 1.12 39.83 10.06
C GLY A 1063 0.17 40.95 9.66
N GLY A 1064 -0.84 40.59 8.85
CA GLY A 1064 -1.95 41.46 8.45
C GLY A 1064 -3.02 41.56 9.53
N ALA A 1065 -2.93 42.57 10.40
CA ALA A 1065 -4.13 43.08 11.04
C ALA A 1065 -4.71 44.13 10.08
N ALA A 1066 -5.99 44.02 9.73
CA ALA A 1066 -6.71 45.14 9.15
C ALA A 1066 -6.65 46.30 10.17
N GLU A 1067 -5.67 47.19 10.04
CA GLU A 1067 -5.73 48.48 10.69
C GLU A 1067 -6.93 49.18 10.07
N VAL A 1068 -8.02 49.24 10.82
CA VAL A 1068 -9.13 50.13 10.50
C VAL A 1068 -8.55 51.54 10.60
N SER A 1069 -8.05 52.07 9.48
CA SER A 1069 -7.61 53.45 9.39
C SER A 1069 -8.85 54.31 9.59
N VAL A 1070 -8.98 54.93 10.75
CA VAL A 1070 -10.10 55.82 11.05
C VAL A 1070 -9.97 57.01 10.10
N SER A 1071 -10.85 57.08 9.10
CA SER A 1071 -10.87 58.21 8.18
C SER A 1071 -11.25 59.47 8.99
N PRO A 1072 -10.39 60.51 9.03
CA PRO A 1072 -10.68 61.76 9.72
C PRO A 1072 -12.02 62.42 9.37
N PRO A 1073 -12.57 62.33 8.12
CA PRO A 1073 -13.85 62.95 7.82
C PRO A 1073 -15.05 62.29 8.50
N LEU A 1074 -14.99 61.00 8.85
CA LEU A 1074 -16.08 60.29 9.54
C LEU A 1074 -16.21 60.68 11.02
N LEU A 1075 -15.11 61.11 11.66
CA LEU A 1075 -15.09 61.64 13.03
C LEU A 1075 -15.63 63.08 13.14
N LEU A 1076 -15.72 63.82 12.03
CA LEU A 1076 -16.21 65.20 12.01
C LEU A 1076 -17.73 65.30 11.73
N LEU A 1077 -18.35 64.24 11.23
CA LEU A 1077 -19.80 64.14 11.00
C LEU A 1077 -20.65 64.32 12.29
N PRO A 1078 -20.28 63.77 13.47
CA PRO A 1078 -21.02 64.01 14.70
C PRO A 1078 -20.91 65.46 15.20
N LEU A 1079 -19.77 66.11 14.96
CA LEU A 1079 -19.55 67.52 15.32
C LEU A 1079 -20.35 68.48 14.43
N ALA A 1080 -20.54 68.14 13.15
CA ALA A 1080 -21.40 68.90 12.24
C ALA A 1080 -22.89 68.75 12.56
N LEU A 1081 -23.31 67.60 13.12
CA LEU A 1081 -24.68 67.35 13.57
C LEU A 1081 -25.02 68.01 14.92
N LEU A 1082 -24.03 68.29 15.77
CA LEU A 1082 -24.19 69.03 17.03
C LEU A 1082 -24.23 70.56 16.87
N LEU A 1083 -23.86 71.08 15.70
CA LEU A 1083 -23.84 72.51 15.37
C LEU A 1083 -25.05 72.97 14.53
N ARG A 1084 -26.11 72.15 14.44
CA ARG A 1084 -27.37 72.47 13.76
C ARG A 1084 -28.54 72.59 14.71
#